data_AF-A0A0K0ETK8-F1
#
_entry.id   AF-A0A0K0ETK8-F1
#
_cell.length_a   1.000
_cell.length_b   1.000
_cell.length_c   1.000
_cell.angle_alpha   90.00
_cell.angle_beta   90.00
_cell.angle_gamma   90.00
#
_symmetry.space_group_name_H-M   'P 1'
#
loop_
_entity.id
_entity.type
_entity.pdbx_description
1 polymer ?
#
loop_
_entity_poly.entity_id
_entity_poly.type
_entity_poly.pdbx_seq_one_letter_code
_entity_poly.pdbx_strand_id
1 'polypeptide(L)'
;MKIFTTINPPIGETTYTPLINSYIYSDIQSKKNILPKKSLVQNVMENILPIRNASCTVDYASAIGSTIPRANQDQLHQIFEKYASVTKNGKKYMTADDFIRKYLRLYVDNNYNRETVRLLATAADTSKDGLISFEEFSSFESSLCQPDALYLTAFELFDNNASESITCDEFEKIIRHTTPLMELDFDFNCEFIKRYFGSDKKRQLGYHAFCQLLHDFYEEQGIQAFKKFDKKNEGSISSQDFFTIMTTIKGHLLTEFIRNNLISVASGNNSAHKVRYAFYAAFNSLLCKMELIKRVFLSLARGNLQLEVSKEEFLQATQSYAQITPYEVEILYHLAELSHPGRGTLSIDDIEKIDPERLKRVTYISRLATYQVVENKEERGVGTAFLESLYRFVMGSVAGACGATAVYPIDLVKTRMQNQRNVGMIGEVAYKNSLDCFKKVVKFEGILGLYRGLLPQIVGVAPEKAIKLTVNDFVRDKFTDSGHIPLYGEIIAGGCGGGCQVVFTNPLEIVKIRLQVAGEIPNPAKKVNVFTVLKDLGFFGLYKGSRACFLRDIPFSAIYFPTYAHAKLNLADDQGHNSPGSLFASAFIAGVPAAALVTPADVIKTRLQVAAKAGETTYNGVIDCFKKIIKEEGQSALWKGTGARVCRSSPQFAVTLLTYELLQRLFYVDFGGNRPSGSEVPVNTTLRDEQSMNPDHIGGYRLAAATFSGIEHKFGLFLPKFELKK
;
A
#
# COMPACT_ATOMS: atom_id res chain seq x y z
N MET A 1 65.55 -12.42 -9.60
CA MET A 1 66.67 -11.47 -9.40
C MET A 1 66.07 -10.07 -9.31
N LYS A 2 66.25 -9.36 -8.19
CA LYS A 2 65.68 -8.03 -7.82
C LYS A 2 64.14 -8.05 -7.63
N ILE A 3 63.57 -8.33 -6.47
CA ILE A 3 63.58 -7.59 -5.18
C ILE A 3 63.14 -6.12 -5.33
N PHE A 4 61.82 -5.93 -5.15
CA PHE A 4 61.14 -5.01 -4.22
C PHE A 4 61.30 -3.48 -4.32
N THR A 5 60.12 -2.85 -4.54
CA THR A 5 59.48 -1.73 -3.81
C THR A 5 60.11 -0.34 -3.76
N THR A 6 59.35 0.62 -4.30
CA THR A 6 59.09 1.94 -3.68
C THR A 6 57.67 2.38 -4.03
N ILE A 7 56.67 1.88 -3.30
CA ILE A 7 55.41 2.61 -3.10
C ILE A 7 55.18 2.59 -1.59
N ASN A 8 55.34 3.76 -0.98
CA ASN A 8 55.17 4.03 0.44
C ASN A 8 53.76 3.64 0.93
N PRO A 9 53.62 2.95 2.08
CA PRO A 9 52.42 2.97 2.91
C PRO A 9 52.54 4.10 3.97
N PRO A 10 51.61 4.26 4.94
CA PRO A 10 50.15 4.38 4.83
C PRO A 10 49.64 5.62 5.60
N ILE A 11 48.52 6.21 5.19
CA ILE A 11 47.78 7.19 6.00
C ILE A 11 46.50 6.51 6.50
N GLY A 12 46.45 6.25 7.81
CA GLY A 12 45.21 6.12 8.57
C GLY A 12 44.51 4.76 8.53
N GLU A 13 45.09 3.77 9.21
CA GLU A 13 44.31 2.66 9.78
C GLU A 13 43.28 3.23 10.77
N THR A 14 42.04 3.44 10.31
CA THR A 14 40.90 3.55 11.20
C THR A 14 40.45 2.13 11.56
N THR A 15 40.59 1.83 12.85
CA THR A 15 40.34 0.54 13.52
C THR A 15 38.88 0.09 13.48
N TYR A 16 38.37 -0.32 12.31
CA TYR A 16 37.06 -0.98 12.16
C TYR A 16 37.12 -2.33 11.41
N THR A 17 38.30 -2.96 11.36
CA THR A 17 38.55 -4.18 10.54
C THR A 17 38.58 -5.56 11.22
N PRO A 18 38.28 -5.78 12.53
CA PRO A 18 38.15 -7.16 13.03
C PRO A 18 36.81 -7.83 12.69
N LEU A 19 35.71 -7.08 12.59
CA LEU A 19 34.36 -7.65 12.44
C LEU A 19 34.02 -8.09 11.01
N ILE A 20 34.64 -7.50 10.00
CA ILE A 20 34.34 -7.81 8.59
C ILE A 20 35.16 -9.04 8.11
N ASN A 21 36.40 -9.19 8.60
CA ASN A 21 37.26 -10.28 8.16
C ASN A 21 36.86 -11.67 8.70
N SER A 22 36.13 -11.74 9.82
CA SER A 22 35.63 -13.04 10.32
C SER A 22 34.51 -13.62 9.45
N TYR A 23 33.70 -12.78 8.80
CA TYR A 23 32.60 -13.23 7.94
C TYR A 23 33.08 -13.72 6.57
N ILE A 24 34.14 -13.13 6.02
CA ILE A 24 34.60 -13.50 4.66
C ILE A 24 35.36 -14.83 4.66
N TYR A 25 36.14 -15.14 5.71
CA TYR A 25 36.95 -16.36 5.72
C TYR A 25 36.20 -17.64 6.11
N SER A 26 35.04 -17.55 6.79
CA SER A 26 34.24 -18.74 7.09
C SER A 26 33.56 -19.34 5.86
N ASP A 27 33.25 -18.52 4.85
CA ASP A 27 32.46 -18.98 3.69
C ASP A 27 33.29 -19.67 2.60
N ILE A 28 34.60 -19.42 2.52
CA ILE A 28 35.43 -19.98 1.45
C ILE A 28 35.80 -21.45 1.72
N GLN A 29 35.87 -21.90 2.97
CA GLN A 29 36.23 -23.30 3.27
C GLN A 29 35.09 -24.31 3.13
N SER A 30 33.82 -23.91 3.05
CA SER A 30 32.70 -24.87 3.02
C SER A 30 32.31 -25.36 1.61
N LYS A 31 32.82 -24.77 0.53
CA LYS A 31 32.37 -25.06 -0.86
C LYS A 31 33.12 -26.18 -1.61
N LYS A 32 33.71 -27.17 -0.93
CA LYS A 32 34.40 -28.30 -1.61
C LYS A 32 33.79 -29.70 -1.49
N ASN A 33 32.56 -29.85 -1.00
CA ASN A 33 31.92 -31.16 -0.97
C ASN A 33 30.84 -31.32 -2.07
N ILE A 34 31.19 -32.13 -3.06
CA ILE A 34 30.37 -32.59 -4.18
C ILE A 34 29.17 -33.40 -3.62
N LEU A 35 27.97 -32.81 -3.63
CA LEU A 35 26.75 -33.43 -3.10
C LEU A 35 26.03 -34.27 -4.19
N PRO A 36 25.63 -35.53 -3.91
CA PRO A 36 25.01 -36.43 -4.87
C PRO A 36 23.51 -36.12 -5.08
N LYS A 37 23.03 -36.41 -6.30
CA LYS A 37 21.67 -36.14 -6.81
C LYS A 37 20.58 -36.81 -5.93
N LYS A 38 19.78 -36.00 -5.25
CA LYS A 38 18.62 -36.43 -4.43
C LYS A 38 17.30 -36.31 -5.19
N SER A 39 16.31 -37.11 -4.80
CA SER A 39 15.03 -37.27 -5.49
C SER A 39 14.00 -36.19 -5.14
N LEU A 40 13.06 -35.96 -6.06
CA LEU A 40 12.03 -34.91 -6.06
C LEU A 40 11.23 -34.80 -4.75
N VAL A 41 10.96 -35.93 -4.08
CA VAL A 41 10.18 -35.97 -2.84
C VAL A 41 10.92 -35.28 -1.68
N GLN A 42 12.25 -35.37 -1.68
CA GLN A 42 13.08 -34.76 -0.65
C GLN A 42 13.14 -33.23 -0.81
N ASN A 43 13.18 -32.73 -2.06
CA ASN A 43 13.10 -31.29 -2.34
C ASN A 43 11.76 -30.68 -1.93
N VAL A 44 10.65 -31.41 -2.09
CA VAL A 44 9.33 -30.91 -1.70
C VAL A 44 9.16 -30.87 -0.18
N MET A 45 9.70 -31.86 0.55
CA MET A 45 9.61 -31.85 2.02
C MET A 45 10.50 -30.77 2.66
N GLU A 46 11.69 -30.49 2.12
CA GLU A 46 12.54 -29.41 2.64
C GLU A 46 11.94 -28.01 2.39
N ASN A 47 11.21 -27.82 1.27
CA ASN A 47 10.54 -26.54 0.99
C ASN A 47 9.31 -26.24 1.87
N ILE A 48 8.77 -27.22 2.60
CA ILE A 48 7.55 -27.04 3.40
C ILE A 48 7.85 -26.85 4.90
N LEU A 49 9.10 -27.02 5.36
CA LEU A 49 9.44 -26.90 6.79
C LEU A 49 10.65 -25.98 7.06
N PRO A 50 10.45 -24.65 7.16
CA PRO A 50 11.33 -23.81 7.96
C PRO A 50 10.52 -22.99 8.99
N ILE A 51 9.97 -23.66 10.01
CA ILE A 51 9.66 -22.98 11.28
C ILE A 51 10.60 -23.57 12.31
N ARG A 52 11.85 -23.09 12.37
CA ARG A 52 12.62 -23.26 13.61
C ARG A 52 13.58 -22.15 13.99
N ASN A 53 14.03 -21.29 13.09
CA ASN A 53 14.82 -20.12 13.47
C ASN A 53 14.38 -18.91 12.64
N ALA A 54 13.31 -18.23 13.06
CA ALA A 54 12.97 -16.92 12.52
C ALA A 54 13.91 -15.88 13.15
N SER A 55 15.09 -15.71 12.59
CA SER A 55 15.87 -14.49 12.81
C SER A 55 15.21 -13.37 12.01
N CYS A 56 14.62 -12.41 12.70
CA CYS A 56 14.07 -11.21 12.12
C CYS A 56 15.21 -10.32 11.61
N THR A 57 15.71 -10.60 10.41
CA THR A 57 16.46 -9.60 9.65
C THR A 57 15.42 -8.80 8.90
N VAL A 58 15.11 -7.61 9.42
CA VAL A 58 14.45 -6.55 8.65
C VAL A 58 15.26 -6.42 7.37
N ASP A 59 14.72 -6.91 6.26
CA ASP A 59 15.43 -6.93 5.00
C ASP A 59 15.38 -5.52 4.40
N TYR A 60 16.21 -4.64 4.97
CA TYR A 60 16.48 -3.31 4.45
C TYR A 60 16.93 -3.38 2.98
N ALA A 61 17.40 -4.53 2.49
CA ALA A 61 17.79 -4.72 1.09
C ALA A 61 16.62 -4.54 0.11
N SER A 62 15.37 -4.82 0.52
CA SER A 62 14.21 -4.51 -0.34
C SER A 62 13.95 -3.00 -0.51
N ALA A 63 14.44 -2.18 0.42
CA ALA A 63 14.43 -0.72 0.31
C ALA A 63 15.67 -0.16 -0.43
N ILE A 64 16.71 -0.98 -0.61
CA ILE A 64 17.80 -0.67 -1.53
C ILE A 64 17.27 -0.95 -2.92
N GLY A 65 16.54 0.01 -3.48
CA GLY A 65 16.05 -0.05 -4.85
C GLY A 65 17.19 -0.48 -5.77
N SER A 66 17.06 -1.66 -6.39
CA SER A 66 18.01 -2.10 -7.40
C SER A 66 18.10 -1.04 -8.49
N THR A 67 19.32 -0.62 -8.81
CA THR A 67 19.61 0.27 -9.95
C THR A 67 18.86 -0.26 -11.18
N ILE A 68 18.14 0.61 -11.89
CA ILE A 68 17.36 0.19 -13.06
C ILE A 68 18.30 -0.50 -14.05
N PRO A 69 17.96 -1.71 -14.52
CA PRO A 69 18.82 -2.42 -15.46
C PRO A 69 18.96 -1.61 -16.73
N ARG A 70 20.18 -1.59 -17.27
CA ARG A 70 20.49 -0.98 -18.57
C ARG A 70 19.60 -1.60 -19.65
N ALA A 71 19.16 -0.78 -20.59
CA ALA A 71 18.45 -1.28 -21.76
C ALA A 71 19.37 -2.10 -22.68
N ASN A 72 18.76 -3.01 -23.44
CA ASN A 72 19.46 -3.71 -24.52
C ASN A 72 19.86 -2.71 -25.62
N GLN A 73 21.12 -2.73 -26.03
CA GLN A 73 21.65 -1.79 -27.02
C GLN A 73 20.98 -1.90 -28.40
N ASP A 74 20.61 -3.10 -28.85
CA ASP A 74 19.94 -3.29 -30.15
C ASP A 74 18.54 -2.66 -30.13
N GLN A 75 17.83 -2.80 -29.01
CA GLN A 75 16.51 -2.16 -28.83
C GLN A 75 16.64 -0.65 -28.74
N LEU A 76 17.63 -0.14 -27.98
CA LEU A 76 17.91 1.29 -27.93
C LEU A 76 18.22 1.86 -29.31
N HIS A 77 18.97 1.13 -30.14
CA HIS A 77 19.31 1.57 -31.49
C HIS A 77 18.06 1.63 -32.39
N GLN A 78 17.16 0.65 -32.31
CA GLN A 78 15.89 0.68 -33.05
C GLN A 78 15.01 1.86 -32.64
N ILE A 79 14.94 2.15 -31.34
CA ILE A 79 14.20 3.30 -30.82
C ILE A 79 14.87 4.60 -31.27
N PHE A 80 16.19 4.69 -31.20
CA PHE A 80 16.92 5.86 -31.67
C PHE A 80 16.63 6.15 -33.15
N GLU A 81 16.74 5.12 -34.00
CA GLU A 81 16.45 5.18 -35.43
C GLU A 81 15.01 5.60 -35.77
N LYS A 82 14.05 5.27 -34.90
CA LYS A 82 12.62 5.63 -35.03
C LYS A 82 12.38 7.12 -34.84
N TYR A 83 13.14 7.78 -33.97
CA TYR A 83 12.92 9.18 -33.59
C TYR A 83 13.92 10.15 -34.24
N ALA A 84 15.11 9.67 -34.63
CA ALA A 84 16.13 10.48 -35.29
C ALA A 84 15.67 10.98 -36.67
N SER A 85 15.62 12.31 -36.84
CA SER A 85 15.10 12.94 -38.06
C SER A 85 16.19 13.45 -39.01
N VAL A 86 17.42 13.63 -38.54
CA VAL A 86 18.53 14.20 -39.33
C VAL A 86 19.50 13.10 -39.74
N THR A 87 19.93 13.10 -41.00
CA THR A 87 20.99 12.20 -41.50
C THR A 87 22.17 13.01 -42.01
N LYS A 88 23.37 12.78 -41.47
CA LYS A 88 24.63 13.39 -41.91
C LYS A 88 25.69 12.30 -42.09
N ASN A 89 26.39 12.30 -43.23
CA ASN A 89 27.46 11.33 -43.54
C ASN A 89 27.03 9.85 -43.36
N GLY A 90 25.76 9.53 -43.65
CA GLY A 90 25.22 8.19 -43.50
C GLY A 90 24.85 7.79 -42.06
N LYS A 91 25.11 8.64 -41.05
CA LYS A 91 24.67 8.45 -39.68
C LYS A 91 23.42 9.28 -39.39
N LYS A 92 22.50 8.75 -38.58
CA LYS A 92 21.34 9.48 -38.09
C LYS A 92 21.61 10.17 -36.77
N TYR A 93 20.89 11.27 -36.55
CA TYR A 93 20.98 12.13 -35.37
C TYR A 93 19.59 12.59 -34.94
N MET A 94 19.41 12.75 -33.63
CA MET A 94 18.25 13.45 -33.07
C MET A 94 18.54 14.93 -32.91
N THR A 95 17.55 15.76 -33.24
CA THR A 95 17.52 17.16 -32.82
C THR A 95 17.01 17.29 -31.38
N ALA A 96 17.15 18.48 -30.78
CA ALA A 96 16.56 18.77 -29.47
C ALA A 96 15.03 18.51 -29.45
N ASP A 97 14.30 18.88 -30.51
CA ASP A 97 12.87 18.59 -30.64
C ASP A 97 12.56 17.08 -30.73
N ASP A 98 13.40 16.31 -31.45
CA ASP A 98 13.22 14.86 -31.53
C ASP A 98 13.38 14.20 -30.17
N PHE A 99 14.40 14.60 -29.41
CA PHE A 99 14.71 14.01 -28.12
C PHE A 99 13.73 14.44 -27.02
N ILE A 100 13.57 15.74 -26.77
CA ILE A 100 12.78 16.25 -25.64
C ILE A 100 11.27 16.13 -25.90
N ARG A 101 10.81 16.50 -27.11
CA ARG A 101 9.37 16.66 -27.38
C ARG A 101 8.76 15.42 -28.01
N LYS A 102 9.42 14.80 -28.98
CA LYS A 102 8.85 13.61 -29.67
C LYS A 102 9.11 12.32 -28.88
N TYR A 103 10.34 12.09 -28.44
CA TYR A 103 10.72 10.92 -27.68
C TYR A 103 10.25 11.04 -26.23
N LEU A 104 10.85 11.93 -25.42
CA LEU A 104 10.53 12.06 -23.98
C LEU A 104 9.13 12.63 -23.69
N ARG A 105 8.44 13.20 -24.68
CA ARG A 105 7.10 13.82 -24.55
C ARG A 105 7.05 14.96 -23.53
N LEU A 106 8.14 15.71 -23.37
CA LEU A 106 8.21 16.92 -22.53
C LEU A 106 8.00 18.17 -23.40
N TYR A 107 7.45 19.25 -22.85
CA TYR A 107 7.23 20.53 -23.56
C TYR A 107 6.47 20.38 -24.90
N VAL A 108 5.38 19.59 -24.90
CA VAL A 108 4.60 19.29 -26.12
C VAL A 108 3.72 20.43 -26.62
N ASP A 109 3.46 21.45 -25.79
CA ASP A 109 2.66 22.62 -26.15
C ASP A 109 3.23 23.38 -27.37
N ASN A 110 2.37 24.09 -28.10
CA ASN A 110 2.76 24.80 -29.32
C ASN A 110 3.60 26.07 -29.05
N ASN A 111 3.41 26.71 -27.90
CA ASN A 111 4.11 27.94 -27.47
C ASN A 111 5.27 27.65 -26.51
N TYR A 112 5.87 26.46 -26.61
CA TYR A 112 6.99 26.04 -25.78
C TYR A 112 8.22 26.96 -25.94
N ASN A 113 9.03 27.04 -24.89
CA ASN A 113 10.29 27.79 -24.94
C ASN A 113 11.37 27.00 -25.68
N ARG A 114 11.78 27.47 -26.86
CA ARG A 114 12.77 26.79 -27.71
C ARG A 114 14.15 26.69 -27.07
N GLU A 115 14.58 27.73 -26.36
CA GLU A 115 15.88 27.73 -25.69
C GLU A 115 15.91 26.73 -24.54
N THR A 116 14.81 26.60 -23.79
CA THR A 116 14.68 25.58 -22.73
C THR A 116 14.76 24.18 -23.29
N VAL A 117 14.07 23.89 -24.40
CA VAL A 117 14.15 22.59 -25.07
C VAL A 117 15.57 22.30 -25.55
N ARG A 118 16.26 23.31 -26.10
CA ARG A 118 17.66 23.19 -26.51
C ARG A 118 18.58 22.90 -25.32
N LEU A 119 18.42 23.64 -24.21
CA LEU A 119 19.19 23.45 -22.98
C LEU A 119 18.97 22.04 -22.40
N LEU A 120 17.73 21.58 -22.27
CA LEU A 120 17.47 20.22 -21.74
C LEU A 120 18.09 19.13 -22.61
N ALA A 121 18.13 19.33 -23.93
CA ALA A 121 18.77 18.39 -24.85
C ALA A 121 20.29 18.33 -24.69
N THR A 122 20.96 19.37 -24.17
CA THR A 122 22.42 19.35 -23.93
C THR A 122 22.83 18.33 -22.89
N ALA A 123 21.90 17.86 -22.05
CA ALA A 123 22.17 16.80 -21.10
C ALA A 123 22.51 15.46 -21.79
N ALA A 124 21.99 15.23 -23.01
CA ALA A 124 22.31 14.07 -23.83
C ALA A 124 23.31 14.42 -24.95
N ASP A 125 23.23 15.61 -25.54
CA ASP A 125 24.19 16.13 -26.53
C ASP A 125 25.50 16.53 -25.82
N THR A 126 26.33 15.54 -25.46
CA THR A 126 27.60 15.77 -24.76
C THR A 126 28.66 16.42 -25.65
N SER A 127 28.57 16.27 -26.97
CA SER A 127 29.46 16.93 -27.94
C SER A 127 29.12 18.41 -28.15
N LYS A 128 27.92 18.84 -27.73
CA LYS A 128 27.39 20.21 -27.79
C LYS A 128 27.31 20.76 -29.22
N ASP A 129 27.16 19.88 -30.21
CA ASP A 129 27.09 20.26 -31.63
C ASP A 129 25.65 20.53 -32.13
N GLY A 130 24.66 20.33 -31.25
CA GLY A 130 23.24 20.51 -31.51
C GLY A 130 22.53 19.26 -32.05
N LEU A 131 23.24 18.14 -32.16
CA LEU A 131 22.75 16.86 -32.66
C LEU A 131 23.14 15.72 -31.73
N ILE A 132 22.17 14.93 -31.29
CA ILE A 132 22.42 13.77 -30.43
C ILE A 132 22.66 12.55 -31.29
N SER A 133 23.87 12.00 -31.21
CA SER A 133 24.27 10.72 -31.79
C SER A 133 23.71 9.52 -31.01
N PHE A 134 23.80 8.32 -31.59
CA PHE A 134 23.38 7.11 -30.88
C PHE A 134 24.29 6.82 -29.67
N GLU A 135 25.58 7.07 -29.80
CA GLU A 135 26.57 6.89 -28.74
C GLU A 135 26.23 7.77 -27.53
N GLU A 136 25.86 9.03 -27.77
CA GLU A 136 25.39 9.99 -26.76
C GLU A 136 24.06 9.58 -26.13
N PHE A 137 23.09 9.17 -26.96
CA PHE A 137 21.80 8.66 -26.48
C PHE A 137 22.00 7.44 -25.57
N SER A 138 22.86 6.50 -25.94
CA SER A 138 23.18 5.33 -25.10
C SER A 138 23.95 5.70 -23.83
N SER A 139 24.84 6.70 -23.90
CA SER A 139 25.56 7.22 -22.74
C SER A 139 24.61 7.88 -21.73
N PHE A 140 23.70 8.71 -22.19
CA PHE A 140 22.72 9.37 -21.32
C PHE A 140 21.78 8.36 -20.66
N GLU A 141 21.37 7.29 -21.36
CA GLU A 141 20.65 6.18 -20.75
C GLU A 141 21.43 5.51 -19.61
N SER A 142 22.75 5.37 -19.76
CA SER A 142 23.63 4.88 -18.69
C SER A 142 23.65 5.81 -17.48
N SER A 143 23.72 7.12 -17.71
CA SER A 143 23.73 8.13 -16.66
C SER A 143 22.43 8.13 -15.86
N LEU A 144 21.29 7.94 -16.53
CA LEU A 144 19.97 7.82 -15.89
C LEU A 144 19.82 6.58 -15.00
N CYS A 145 20.63 5.54 -15.22
CA CYS A 145 20.68 4.36 -14.34
C CYS A 145 21.53 4.56 -13.07
N GLN A 146 22.33 5.63 -12.99
CA GLN A 146 23.20 5.89 -11.84
C GLN A 146 22.41 6.44 -10.63
N PRO A 147 22.85 6.16 -9.39
CA PRO A 147 22.18 6.65 -8.18
C PRO A 147 22.12 8.18 -8.05
N ASP A 148 23.09 8.88 -8.64
CA ASP A 148 23.25 10.34 -8.65
C ASP A 148 22.87 10.97 -10.00
N ALA A 149 22.05 10.28 -10.81
CA ALA A 149 21.57 10.72 -12.12
C ALA A 149 21.07 12.18 -12.16
N LEU A 150 20.41 12.65 -11.09
CA LEU A 150 19.96 14.05 -10.96
C LEU A 150 21.12 15.04 -11.04
N TYR A 151 22.21 14.78 -10.33
CA TYR A 151 23.39 15.64 -10.33
C TYR A 151 24.20 15.49 -11.62
N LEU A 152 24.31 14.27 -12.16
CA LEU A 152 24.98 14.04 -13.45
C LEU A 152 24.28 14.79 -14.58
N THR A 153 22.95 14.66 -14.67
CA THR A 153 22.14 15.36 -15.66
C THR A 153 22.22 16.88 -15.48
N ALA A 154 22.24 17.38 -14.22
CA ALA A 154 22.46 18.79 -13.95
C ALA A 154 23.88 19.25 -14.33
N PHE A 155 24.90 18.42 -14.13
CA PHE A 155 26.27 18.74 -14.54
C PHE A 155 26.37 18.88 -16.06
N GLU A 156 25.80 17.94 -16.82
CA GLU A 156 25.78 17.97 -18.29
C GLU A 156 24.98 19.16 -18.85
N LEU A 157 23.93 19.59 -18.15
CA LEU A 157 23.19 20.80 -18.49
C LEU A 157 24.05 22.07 -18.37
N PHE A 158 25.00 22.07 -17.45
CA PHE A 158 25.87 23.22 -17.15
C PHE A 158 27.18 23.21 -17.93
N ASP A 159 27.75 22.04 -18.23
CA ASP A 159 28.89 21.89 -19.13
C ASP A 159 28.42 22.15 -20.57
N ASN A 160 28.68 23.35 -21.09
CA ASN A 160 28.22 23.77 -22.42
C ASN A 160 29.29 23.58 -23.50
N ASN A 161 30.50 23.16 -23.13
CA ASN A 161 31.65 23.05 -24.03
C ASN A 161 32.31 21.66 -24.03
N ALA A 162 31.71 20.68 -23.35
CA ALA A 162 32.19 19.30 -23.27
C ALA A 162 33.60 19.21 -22.64
N SER A 163 33.91 20.08 -21.68
CA SER A 163 35.23 20.13 -21.06
C SER A 163 35.37 19.24 -19.82
N GLU A 164 34.30 18.53 -19.43
CA GLU A 164 34.20 17.78 -18.16
C GLU A 164 34.38 18.70 -16.93
N SER A 165 34.18 20.00 -17.12
CA SER A 165 34.38 21.03 -16.11
C SER A 165 33.44 22.21 -16.37
N ILE A 166 33.06 22.92 -15.32
CA ILE A 166 32.15 24.06 -15.44
C ILE A 166 32.92 25.34 -15.14
N THR A 167 32.88 26.28 -16.08
CA THR A 167 33.42 27.64 -15.92
C THR A 167 32.41 28.57 -15.25
N CYS A 168 32.87 29.72 -14.74
CA CYS A 168 31.98 30.72 -14.14
C CYS A 168 30.96 31.25 -15.17
N ASP A 169 31.39 31.47 -16.41
CA ASP A 169 30.55 31.99 -17.48
C ASP A 169 29.46 30.99 -17.88
N GLU A 170 29.77 29.70 -17.90
CA GLU A 170 28.79 28.65 -18.16
C GLU A 170 27.75 28.56 -17.05
N PHE A 171 28.20 28.57 -15.79
CA PHE A 171 27.32 28.59 -14.64
C PHE A 171 26.38 29.81 -14.68
N GLU A 172 26.94 30.99 -14.89
CA GLU A 172 26.17 32.23 -15.01
C GLU A 172 25.16 32.19 -16.16
N LYS A 173 25.58 31.69 -17.32
CA LYS A 173 24.71 31.56 -18.50
C LYS A 173 23.46 30.73 -18.21
N ILE A 174 23.61 29.54 -17.60
CA ILE A 174 22.46 28.67 -17.31
C ILE A 174 21.57 29.27 -16.23
N ILE A 175 22.16 29.77 -15.15
CA ILE A 175 21.41 30.36 -14.03
C ILE A 175 20.60 31.58 -14.50
N ARG A 176 21.13 32.42 -15.39
CA ARG A 176 20.40 33.56 -15.96
C ARG A 176 19.20 33.18 -16.85
N HIS A 177 19.14 31.95 -17.35
CA HIS A 177 17.98 31.44 -18.09
C HIS A 177 16.89 30.86 -17.18
N THR A 178 17.12 30.77 -15.87
CA THR A 178 16.12 30.27 -14.92
C THR A 178 15.07 31.34 -14.60
N THR A 179 13.82 30.92 -14.40
CA THR A 179 12.69 31.80 -14.07
C THR A 179 12.94 32.68 -12.84
N PRO A 180 13.55 32.19 -11.73
CA PRO A 180 13.83 33.05 -10.57
C PRO A 180 14.71 34.26 -10.88
N LEU A 181 15.71 34.14 -11.76
CA LEU A 181 16.58 35.28 -12.11
C LEU A 181 15.92 36.30 -13.03
N MET A 182 14.88 35.90 -13.77
CA MET A 182 14.09 36.84 -14.57
C MET A 182 13.36 37.87 -13.70
N GLU A 183 13.09 37.52 -12.43
CA GLU A 183 12.40 38.38 -11.45
C GLU A 183 13.37 38.99 -10.42
N LEU A 184 14.39 38.25 -9.99
CA LEU A 184 15.36 38.66 -8.96
C LEU A 184 16.80 38.39 -9.41
N ASP A 185 17.47 39.44 -9.88
CA ASP A 185 18.88 39.39 -10.29
C ASP A 185 19.82 38.94 -9.14
N PHE A 186 20.91 38.29 -9.52
CA PHE A 186 21.95 37.74 -8.64
C PHE A 186 23.31 38.36 -9.01
N ASP A 187 24.05 38.82 -8.00
CA ASP A 187 25.38 39.39 -8.21
C ASP A 187 26.43 38.27 -8.36
N PHE A 188 26.83 37.98 -9.60
CA PHE A 188 27.88 37.02 -9.89
C PHE A 188 29.30 37.53 -9.52
N ASN A 189 29.47 38.78 -9.10
CA ASN A 189 30.75 39.33 -8.63
C ASN A 189 30.93 39.24 -7.11
N CYS A 190 30.02 38.56 -6.42
CA CYS A 190 30.07 38.38 -4.97
C CYS A 190 31.21 37.45 -4.51
N GLU A 191 31.53 37.52 -3.21
CA GLU A 191 32.54 36.66 -2.58
C GLU A 191 32.16 35.16 -2.62
N PHE A 192 30.88 34.83 -2.70
CA PHE A 192 30.44 33.44 -2.90
C PHE A 192 30.96 32.86 -4.21
N ILE A 193 30.73 33.54 -5.34
CA ILE A 193 31.23 33.10 -6.64
C ILE A 193 32.75 33.06 -6.67
N LYS A 194 33.43 34.07 -6.10
CA LYS A 194 34.89 34.10 -6.03
C LYS A 194 35.49 32.96 -5.19
N ARG A 195 34.80 32.49 -4.14
CA ARG A 195 35.26 31.33 -3.35
C ARG A 195 35.32 30.05 -4.20
N TYR A 196 34.34 29.86 -5.06
CA TYR A 196 34.28 28.71 -5.96
C TYR A 196 35.21 28.87 -7.17
N PHE A 197 35.06 29.95 -7.94
CA PHE A 197 35.73 30.16 -9.23
C PHE A 197 37.07 30.91 -9.14
N GLY A 198 37.49 31.31 -7.93
CA GLY A 198 38.66 32.16 -7.71
C GLY A 198 38.35 33.65 -7.90
N SER A 199 39.22 34.51 -7.38
CA SER A 199 39.05 35.98 -7.43
C SER A 199 39.03 36.52 -8.86
N ASP A 200 39.71 35.86 -9.79
CA ASP A 200 39.73 36.17 -11.23
C ASP A 200 38.69 35.39 -12.04
N LYS A 201 37.90 34.52 -11.38
CA LYS A 201 36.85 33.65 -11.94
C LYS A 201 37.31 32.65 -13.00
N LYS A 202 38.61 32.36 -13.08
CA LYS A 202 39.17 31.45 -14.11
C LYS A 202 39.21 29.98 -13.69
N ARG A 203 39.00 29.66 -12.41
CA ARG A 203 39.02 28.27 -11.94
C ARG A 203 37.82 27.52 -12.52
N GLN A 204 38.07 26.35 -13.08
CA GLN A 204 37.04 25.43 -13.52
C GLN A 204 36.66 24.45 -12.41
N LEU A 205 35.39 24.04 -12.36
CA LEU A 205 34.87 23.11 -11.35
C LEU A 205 34.57 21.75 -11.97
N GLY A 206 35.22 20.70 -11.48
CA GLY A 206 34.80 19.33 -11.77
C GLY A 206 33.51 18.95 -11.05
N TYR A 207 32.98 17.76 -11.37
CA TYR A 207 31.69 17.25 -10.91
C TYR A 207 31.39 17.45 -9.41
N HIS A 208 32.27 16.99 -8.52
CA HIS A 208 32.03 17.09 -7.07
C HIS A 208 32.00 18.54 -6.57
N ALA A 209 32.87 19.41 -7.11
CA ALA A 209 32.90 20.82 -6.73
C ALA A 209 31.64 21.55 -7.22
N PHE A 210 31.16 21.21 -8.43
CA PHE A 210 29.88 21.71 -8.94
C PHE A 210 28.69 21.25 -8.08
N CYS A 211 28.65 20.00 -7.65
CA CYS A 211 27.56 19.49 -6.80
C CYS A 211 27.44 20.32 -5.51
N GLN A 212 28.57 20.67 -4.91
CA GLN A 212 28.61 21.53 -3.72
C GLN A 212 28.21 22.98 -4.05
N LEU A 213 28.72 23.55 -5.15
CA LEU A 213 28.31 24.87 -5.62
C LEU A 213 26.79 24.96 -5.79
N LEU A 214 26.20 23.98 -6.47
CA LEU A 214 24.77 23.95 -6.75
C LEU A 214 23.94 23.84 -5.47
N HIS A 215 24.43 23.08 -4.48
CA HIS A 215 23.78 23.00 -3.16
C HIS A 215 23.80 24.34 -2.43
N ASP A 216 24.95 25.02 -2.41
CA ASP A 216 25.12 26.27 -1.66
C ASP A 216 24.50 27.49 -2.39
N PHE A 217 24.45 27.47 -3.73
CA PHE A 217 24.02 28.59 -4.55
C PHE A 217 22.61 29.08 -4.19
N TYR A 218 21.67 28.17 -3.96
CA TYR A 218 20.30 28.54 -3.64
C TYR A 218 20.17 29.20 -2.27
N GLU A 219 21.04 28.87 -1.32
CA GLU A 219 21.10 29.56 -0.04
C GLU A 219 21.60 31.00 -0.26
N GLU A 220 22.70 31.17 -0.99
CA GLU A 220 23.25 32.48 -1.33
C GLU A 220 22.25 33.36 -2.11
N GLN A 221 21.53 32.79 -3.08
CA GLN A 221 20.52 33.51 -3.85
C GLN A 221 19.42 34.09 -2.94
N GLY A 222 18.98 33.32 -1.94
CA GLY A 222 18.02 33.77 -0.94
C GLY A 222 18.57 34.90 -0.07
N ILE A 223 19.84 34.81 0.34
CA ILE A 223 20.53 35.84 1.14
C ILE A 223 20.66 37.15 0.36
N GLN A 224 21.08 37.10 -0.90
CA GLN A 224 21.19 38.30 -1.73
C GLN A 224 19.83 38.96 -1.97
N ALA A 225 18.79 38.16 -2.20
CA ALA A 225 17.43 38.68 -2.34
C ALA A 225 16.96 39.37 -1.05
N PHE A 226 17.17 38.75 0.12
CA PHE A 226 16.86 39.37 1.40
C PHE A 226 17.58 40.71 1.56
N LYS A 227 18.88 40.76 1.29
CA LYS A 227 19.69 41.97 1.37
C LYS A 227 19.21 43.07 0.41
N LYS A 228 18.75 42.70 -0.78
CA LYS A 228 18.20 43.64 -1.78
C LYS A 228 16.91 44.30 -1.29
N PHE A 229 16.06 43.56 -0.59
CA PHE A 229 14.83 44.08 0.00
C PHE A 229 15.06 44.83 1.33
N ASP A 230 16.11 44.48 2.09
CA ASP A 230 16.52 45.18 3.31
C ASP A 230 17.27 46.49 3.00
N LYS A 231 16.58 47.43 2.35
CA LYS A 231 17.14 48.70 1.85
C LYS A 231 17.78 49.56 2.96
N LYS A 232 17.38 49.36 4.21
CA LYS A 232 17.86 50.12 5.37
C LYS A 232 18.95 49.39 6.16
N ASN A 233 19.33 48.17 5.75
CA ASN A 233 20.24 47.28 6.49
C ASN A 233 19.83 47.12 7.96
N GLU A 234 18.52 46.99 8.22
CA GLU A 234 17.98 46.79 9.57
C GLU A 234 17.99 45.30 9.98
N GLY A 235 18.37 44.39 9.07
CA GLY A 235 18.24 42.95 9.25
C GLY A 235 16.79 42.47 9.15
N SER A 236 15.92 43.25 8.48
CA SER A 236 14.49 42.94 8.35
C SER A 236 13.89 43.44 7.04
N ILE A 237 12.94 42.67 6.51
CA ILE A 237 12.17 42.98 5.28
C ILE A 237 10.68 43.01 5.57
N SER A 238 9.84 43.51 4.66
CA SER A 238 8.39 43.42 4.84
C SER A 238 7.87 41.99 4.65
N SER A 239 6.70 41.66 5.20
CA SER A 239 6.05 40.37 4.95
C SER A 239 5.74 40.14 3.46
N GLN A 240 5.52 41.21 2.69
CA GLN A 240 5.28 41.15 1.25
C GLN A 240 6.57 40.85 0.47
N ASP A 241 7.69 41.43 0.88
CA ASP A 241 9.00 41.11 0.31
C ASP A 241 9.38 39.67 0.63
N PHE A 242 9.13 39.22 1.87
CA PHE A 242 9.31 37.82 2.26
C PHE A 242 8.49 36.87 1.39
N PHE A 243 7.20 37.16 1.19
CA PHE A 243 6.34 36.39 0.30
C PHE A 243 6.95 36.30 -1.11
N THR A 244 7.39 37.44 -1.66
CA THR A 244 7.99 37.53 -3.00
C THR A 244 9.24 36.66 -3.11
N ILE A 245 10.18 36.77 -2.15
CA ILE A 245 11.39 35.92 -2.12
C ILE A 245 11.01 34.44 -2.08
N MET A 246 10.07 34.06 -1.20
CA MET A 246 9.70 32.67 -1.02
C MET A 246 9.01 32.08 -2.24
N THR A 247 8.12 32.82 -2.91
CA THR A 247 7.41 32.32 -4.09
C THR A 247 8.28 32.28 -5.35
N THR A 248 9.22 33.21 -5.51
CA THR A 248 10.07 33.33 -6.69
C THR A 248 11.31 32.42 -6.60
N ILE A 249 12.06 32.47 -5.50
CA ILE A 249 13.33 31.74 -5.37
C ILE A 249 13.12 30.36 -4.73
N LYS A 250 12.25 30.30 -3.71
CA LYS A 250 12.07 29.11 -2.87
C LYS A 250 10.77 28.37 -3.17
N GLY A 251 10.15 28.64 -4.31
CA GLY A 251 8.82 28.10 -4.67
C GLY A 251 8.73 26.57 -4.63
N HIS A 252 9.84 25.88 -4.91
CA HIS A 252 9.98 24.42 -4.85
C HIS A 252 9.94 23.83 -3.43
N LEU A 253 10.08 24.66 -2.39
CA LEU A 253 9.94 24.27 -0.99
C LEU A 253 8.50 24.46 -0.47
N LEU A 254 7.63 25.11 -1.23
CA LEU A 254 6.31 25.51 -0.75
C LEU A 254 5.24 24.51 -1.19
N THR A 255 4.61 23.84 -0.22
CA THR A 255 3.30 23.24 -0.45
C THR A 255 2.24 24.31 -0.70
N GLU A 256 1.08 23.92 -1.21
CA GLU A 256 -0.06 24.82 -1.33
C GLU A 256 -0.47 25.40 0.03
N PHE A 257 -0.44 24.57 1.08
CA PHE A 257 -0.69 25.01 2.45
C PHE A 257 0.31 26.09 2.90
N ILE A 258 1.61 25.87 2.70
CA ILE A 258 2.63 26.86 3.08
C ILE A 258 2.47 28.14 2.27
N ARG A 259 2.31 28.03 0.95
CA ARG A 259 2.12 29.17 0.05
C ARG A 259 0.98 30.07 0.50
N ASN A 260 -0.16 29.49 0.88
CA ASN A 260 -1.34 30.21 1.33
C ASN A 260 -1.17 30.84 2.73
N ASN A 261 -0.22 30.36 3.53
CA ASN A 261 0.00 30.79 4.91
C ASN A 261 1.32 31.57 5.14
N LEU A 262 2.09 31.87 4.08
CA LEU A 262 3.39 32.58 4.18
C LEU A 262 3.31 33.91 4.94
N ILE A 263 2.27 34.70 4.69
CA ILE A 263 2.09 36.00 5.35
C ILE A 263 1.67 35.78 6.82
N SER A 264 0.77 34.83 7.07
CA SER A 264 0.29 34.50 8.42
C SER A 264 1.42 34.03 9.34
N VAL A 265 2.25 33.10 8.87
CA VAL A 265 3.38 32.56 9.64
C VAL A 265 4.46 33.61 9.89
N ALA A 266 4.65 34.54 8.95
CA ALA A 266 5.57 35.66 9.10
C ALA A 266 5.11 36.68 10.16
N SER A 267 3.81 36.91 10.27
CA SER A 267 3.23 37.92 11.16
C SER A 267 3.05 37.47 12.62
N GLY A 268 3.05 36.17 12.91
CA GLY A 268 2.84 35.62 14.25
C GLY A 268 3.88 36.05 15.30
N ASN A 269 5.08 36.44 14.89
CA ASN A 269 6.17 36.81 15.80
C ASN A 269 6.18 38.30 16.17
N ASN A 270 5.11 38.82 16.80
CA ASN A 270 5.00 40.17 17.42
C ASN A 270 5.41 41.38 16.54
N SER A 271 5.70 41.16 15.26
CA SER A 271 6.23 42.12 14.30
C SER A 271 5.33 42.06 13.08
N ALA A 272 4.06 42.46 13.24
CA ALA A 272 2.96 42.17 12.33
C ALA A 272 3.20 42.50 10.83
N HIS A 273 4.25 43.25 10.50
CA HIS A 273 4.59 43.64 9.13
C HIS A 273 6.08 43.50 8.77
N LYS A 274 6.94 42.98 9.67
CA LYS A 274 8.39 42.86 9.44
C LYS A 274 8.92 41.47 9.75
N VAL A 275 9.66 40.91 8.80
CA VAL A 275 10.32 39.61 8.90
C VAL A 275 11.82 39.84 9.14
N ARG A 276 12.32 39.39 10.28
CA ARG A 276 13.76 39.45 10.60
C ARG A 276 14.52 38.32 9.89
N TYR A 277 15.79 38.56 9.59
CA TYR A 277 16.64 37.58 8.92
C TYR A 277 16.71 36.23 9.66
N ALA A 278 16.76 36.24 10.99
CA ALA A 278 16.76 35.01 11.79
C ALA A 278 15.51 34.13 11.54
N PHE A 279 14.34 34.75 11.38
CA PHE A 279 13.12 34.01 11.01
C PHE A 279 13.23 33.47 9.59
N TYR A 280 13.66 34.31 8.64
CA TYR A 280 13.84 33.90 7.25
C TYR A 280 14.77 32.68 7.13
N ALA A 281 15.91 32.70 7.81
CA ALA A 281 16.88 31.61 7.83
C ALA A 281 16.30 30.34 8.45
N ALA A 282 15.71 30.43 9.64
CA ALA A 282 15.10 29.29 10.33
C ALA A 282 13.93 28.69 9.54
N PHE A 283 13.09 29.52 8.91
CA PHE A 283 11.98 29.07 8.08
C PHE A 283 12.45 28.26 6.87
N ASN A 284 13.41 28.78 6.09
CA ASN A 284 13.97 28.05 4.95
C ASN A 284 14.66 26.76 5.38
N SER A 285 15.42 26.82 6.47
CA SER A 285 16.13 25.69 7.04
C SER A 285 15.17 24.57 7.50
N LEU A 286 14.04 24.93 8.14
CA LEU A 286 12.98 23.99 8.49
C LEU A 286 12.41 23.29 7.26
N LEU A 287 12.02 24.04 6.22
CA LEU A 287 11.43 23.47 5.01
C LEU A 287 12.39 22.49 4.29
N CYS A 288 13.70 22.77 4.32
CA CYS A 288 14.71 21.86 3.78
C CYS A 288 14.90 20.57 4.60
N LYS A 289 14.53 20.57 5.88
CA LYS A 289 14.75 19.48 6.84
C LYS A 289 13.48 18.68 7.15
N MET A 290 12.39 18.87 6.40
CA MET A 290 11.10 18.23 6.70
C MET A 290 11.17 16.70 6.77
N GLU A 291 12.02 16.04 5.99
CA GLU A 291 12.22 14.60 6.12
C GLU A 291 12.91 14.19 7.43
N LEU A 292 13.82 15.00 7.95
CA LEU A 292 14.40 14.77 9.27
C LEU A 292 13.34 14.99 10.35
N ILE A 293 12.55 16.06 10.26
CA ILE A 293 11.42 16.36 11.16
C ILE A 293 10.45 15.18 11.21
N LYS A 294 10.09 14.64 10.04
CA LYS A 294 9.23 13.48 9.91
C LYS A 294 9.81 12.23 10.56
N ARG A 295 11.10 11.95 10.35
CA ARG A 295 11.78 10.81 10.99
C ARG A 295 11.78 10.93 12.51
N VAL A 296 12.02 12.12 13.06
CA VAL A 296 11.93 12.37 14.51
C VAL A 296 10.52 12.10 15.02
N PHE A 297 9.50 12.65 14.35
CA PHE A 297 8.10 12.42 14.71
C PHE A 297 7.73 10.93 14.70
N LEU A 298 8.11 10.20 13.64
CA LEU A 298 7.80 8.77 13.52
C LEU A 298 8.51 7.93 14.58
N SER A 299 9.71 8.32 14.99
CA SER A 299 10.42 7.69 16.11
C SER A 299 9.67 7.87 17.45
N LEU A 300 8.98 8.99 17.64
CA LEU A 300 8.10 9.20 18.80
C LEU A 300 6.79 8.43 18.68
N ALA A 301 6.18 8.45 17.49
CA ALA A 301 4.90 7.79 17.22
C ALA A 301 4.95 6.28 17.46
N ARG A 302 6.09 5.62 17.20
CA ARG A 302 6.26 4.16 17.35
C ARG A 302 5.12 3.35 16.71
N GLY A 303 4.63 3.81 15.57
CA GLY A 303 3.52 3.21 14.82
C GLY A 303 2.12 3.76 15.14
N ASN A 304 1.96 4.60 16.17
CA ASN A 304 0.70 5.29 16.43
C ASN A 304 0.57 6.55 15.57
N LEU A 305 -0.05 6.43 14.39
CA LEU A 305 -0.27 7.55 13.47
C LEU A 305 -1.26 8.62 13.99
N GLN A 306 -2.04 8.29 15.01
CA GLN A 306 -2.95 9.23 15.66
C GLN A 306 -2.29 9.93 16.85
N LEU A 307 -0.98 9.72 17.07
CA LEU A 307 -0.27 10.40 18.14
C LEU A 307 -0.22 11.91 17.84
N GLU A 308 -0.57 12.68 18.85
CA GLU A 308 -0.38 14.13 18.91
C GLU A 308 0.78 14.39 19.88
N VAL A 309 1.78 15.14 19.43
CA VAL A 309 3.01 15.39 20.20
C VAL A 309 3.04 16.86 20.62
N SER A 310 3.27 17.11 21.91
CA SER A 310 3.42 18.47 22.42
C SER A 310 4.74 19.11 21.99
N LYS A 311 4.82 20.44 22.01
CA LYS A 311 6.05 21.16 21.63
C LYS A 311 7.23 20.74 22.50
N GLU A 312 7.01 20.54 23.79
CA GLU A 312 8.04 20.14 24.75
C GLU A 312 8.55 18.72 24.45
N GLU A 313 7.66 17.78 24.18
CA GLU A 313 8.01 16.40 23.84
C GLU A 313 8.80 16.33 22.54
N PHE A 314 8.37 17.08 21.51
CA PHE A 314 9.07 17.12 20.24
C PHE A 314 10.45 17.77 20.38
N LEU A 315 10.53 18.89 21.11
CA LEU A 315 11.80 19.56 21.37
C LEU A 315 12.77 18.64 22.12
N GLN A 316 12.29 17.87 23.10
CA GLN A 316 13.11 16.87 23.79
C GLN A 316 13.64 15.79 22.83
N ALA A 317 12.80 15.32 21.90
CA ALA A 317 13.20 14.32 20.91
C ALA A 317 14.23 14.84 19.90
N THR A 318 14.22 16.14 19.61
CA THR A 318 15.19 16.78 18.71
C THR A 318 16.55 17.04 19.35
N GLN A 319 16.72 16.88 20.67
CA GLN A 319 17.99 17.19 21.36
C GLN A 319 19.20 16.39 20.84
N SER A 320 18.99 15.17 20.33
CA SER A 320 20.05 14.35 19.72
C SER A 320 20.39 14.77 18.28
N TYR A 321 19.63 15.68 17.69
CA TYR A 321 19.75 16.12 16.29
C TYR A 321 20.28 17.56 16.24
N ALA A 322 21.61 17.71 16.24
CA ALA A 322 22.29 19.02 16.23
C ALA A 322 21.89 19.90 15.04
N GLN A 323 21.32 19.32 13.98
CA GLN A 323 20.84 20.04 12.82
C GLN A 323 19.53 20.80 13.07
N ILE A 324 18.74 20.48 14.10
CA ILE A 324 17.42 21.11 14.34
C ILE A 324 17.55 22.15 15.45
N THR A 325 17.11 23.39 15.18
CA THR A 325 17.13 24.45 16.19
C THR A 325 15.79 24.56 16.93
N PRO A 326 15.76 25.03 18.19
CA PRO A 326 14.51 25.29 18.91
C PRO A 326 13.58 26.26 18.18
N TYR A 327 14.15 27.21 17.43
CA TYR A 327 13.35 28.19 16.68
C TYR A 327 12.70 27.59 15.43
N GLU A 328 13.36 26.62 14.77
CA GLU A 328 12.74 25.81 13.72
C GLU A 328 11.55 25.00 14.27
N VAL A 329 11.69 24.42 15.47
CA VAL A 329 10.58 23.73 16.15
C VAL A 329 9.44 24.70 16.48
N GLU A 330 9.74 25.92 16.91
CA GLU A 330 8.72 26.94 17.15
C GLU A 330 7.95 27.32 15.88
N ILE A 331 8.65 27.52 14.76
CA ILE A 331 8.04 27.79 13.46
C ILE A 331 7.17 26.59 13.02
N LEU A 332 7.64 25.36 13.20
CA LEU A 332 6.89 24.14 12.89
C LEU A 332 5.55 24.09 13.64
N TYR A 333 5.57 24.38 14.95
CA TYR A 333 4.34 24.40 15.75
C TYR A 333 3.42 25.57 15.39
N HIS A 334 3.97 26.71 14.98
CA HIS A 334 3.15 27.80 14.46
C HIS A 334 2.45 27.43 13.15
N LEU A 335 3.13 26.70 12.26
CA LEU A 335 2.51 26.16 11.04
C LEU A 335 1.45 25.10 11.36
N ALA A 336 1.69 24.22 12.34
CA ALA A 336 0.69 23.24 12.80
C ALA A 336 -0.56 23.93 13.38
N GLU A 337 -0.38 25.01 14.13
CA GLU A 337 -1.49 25.81 14.66
C GLU A 337 -2.31 26.49 13.55
N LEU A 338 -1.67 26.93 12.46
CA LEU A 338 -2.39 27.45 11.27
C LEU A 338 -3.16 26.35 10.53
N SER A 339 -2.66 25.10 10.57
CA SER A 339 -3.34 23.93 9.99
C SER A 339 -4.54 23.50 10.82
N HIS A 340 -4.40 23.50 12.15
CA HIS A 340 -5.41 23.09 13.12
C HIS A 340 -5.46 24.06 14.32
N PRO A 341 -6.20 25.17 14.20
CA PRO A 341 -6.29 26.18 15.26
C PRO A 341 -6.83 25.61 16.57
N GLY A 342 -6.19 25.98 17.67
CA GLY A 342 -6.53 25.60 19.05
C GLY A 342 -5.98 24.25 19.50
N ARG A 343 -5.31 23.48 18.63
CA ARG A 343 -4.82 22.14 18.96
C ARG A 343 -3.53 22.19 19.78
N GLY A 344 -2.59 23.08 19.44
CA GLY A 344 -1.32 23.24 20.16
C GLY A 344 -0.36 22.03 20.10
N THR A 345 -0.66 21.01 19.31
CA THR A 345 0.14 19.78 19.16
C THR A 345 0.48 19.53 17.69
N LEU A 346 1.55 18.79 17.44
CA LEU A 346 1.94 18.34 16.11
C LEU A 346 1.38 16.95 15.83
N SER A 347 0.78 16.76 14.65
CA SER A 347 0.35 15.45 14.15
C SER A 347 1.04 15.10 12.83
N ILE A 348 0.93 13.84 12.38
CA ILE A 348 1.48 13.42 11.09
C ILE A 348 0.84 14.19 9.93
N ASP A 349 -0.46 14.48 10.02
CA ASP A 349 -1.20 15.22 8.99
C ASP A 349 -0.67 16.66 8.84
N ASP A 350 -0.23 17.28 9.93
CA ASP A 350 0.41 18.60 9.90
C ASP A 350 1.75 18.57 9.18
N ILE A 351 2.58 17.57 9.51
CA ILE A 351 3.87 17.36 8.84
C ILE A 351 3.65 17.14 7.34
N GLU A 352 2.67 16.33 6.95
CA GLU A 352 2.36 16.04 5.55
C GLU A 352 1.82 17.25 4.77
N LYS A 353 1.17 18.21 5.42
CA LYS A 353 0.75 19.49 4.80
C LYS A 353 1.92 20.45 4.58
N ILE A 354 2.94 20.39 5.42
CA ILE A 354 4.11 21.29 5.38
C ILE A 354 5.17 20.75 4.43
N ASP A 355 5.41 19.45 4.46
CA ASP A 355 6.44 18.75 3.69
C ASP A 355 6.14 18.86 2.18
N PRO A 356 6.91 19.66 1.39
CA PRO A 356 6.76 19.70 -0.06
C PRO A 356 6.91 18.28 -0.58
N GLU A 357 5.98 17.81 -1.43
CA GLU A 357 5.89 16.42 -1.92
C GLU A 357 7.13 15.98 -2.71
N ARG A 358 8.29 15.89 -2.06
CA ARG A 358 9.54 15.40 -2.60
C ARG A 358 9.48 13.89 -2.49
N LEU A 359 8.87 13.25 -3.47
CA LEU A 359 8.88 11.79 -3.67
C LEU A 359 8.28 11.01 -2.47
N LYS A 360 6.98 10.72 -2.57
CA LYS A 360 6.17 10.06 -1.54
C LYS A 360 6.82 8.81 -0.91
N ARG A 361 7.17 8.97 0.37
CA ARG A 361 6.55 8.32 1.54
C ARG A 361 6.72 6.80 1.75
N VAL A 362 7.47 6.51 2.81
CA VAL A 362 7.57 5.23 3.54
C VAL A 362 6.20 4.75 4.02
N THR A 363 5.82 3.51 3.72
CA THR A 363 4.61 2.89 4.27
C THR A 363 4.79 2.51 5.74
N TYR A 364 3.77 2.77 6.56
CA TYR A 364 3.79 2.60 8.02
C TYR A 364 3.66 1.16 8.52
N ILE A 365 3.56 0.18 7.64
CA ILE A 365 3.51 -1.24 8.01
C ILE A 365 4.47 -1.94 7.05
N SER A 366 5.58 -2.47 7.59
CA SER A 366 6.51 -3.28 6.83
C SER A 366 5.74 -4.45 6.20
N ARG A 367 5.64 -4.48 4.87
CA ARG A 367 5.18 -5.66 4.15
C ARG A 367 6.15 -6.78 4.51
N LEU A 368 5.68 -7.83 5.16
CA LEU A 368 6.52 -8.96 5.57
C LEU A 368 7.08 -9.71 4.35
N ALA A 369 6.33 -9.70 3.24
CA ALA A 369 6.77 -10.22 1.96
C ALA A 369 6.10 -9.46 0.82
N THR A 370 6.91 -9.01 -0.15
CA THR A 370 6.44 -8.45 -1.42
C THR A 370 7.01 -9.33 -2.51
N TYR A 371 6.18 -10.04 -3.27
CA TYR A 371 6.64 -10.94 -4.33
C TYR A 371 6.05 -10.51 -5.66
N GLN A 372 6.89 -10.09 -6.61
CA GLN A 372 6.49 -9.80 -7.98
C GLN A 372 6.67 -11.08 -8.80
N VAL A 373 5.56 -11.66 -9.25
CA VAL A 373 5.59 -12.90 -10.06
C VAL A 373 5.86 -12.58 -11.53
N VAL A 374 5.58 -11.36 -11.96
CA VAL A 374 5.69 -10.93 -13.36
C VAL A 374 6.29 -9.53 -13.39
N GLU A 375 7.32 -9.31 -14.22
CA GLU A 375 7.94 -7.98 -14.36
C GLU A 375 7.09 -7.03 -15.21
N ASN A 376 6.39 -7.55 -16.23
CA ASN A 376 5.58 -6.76 -17.16
C ASN A 376 4.19 -7.37 -17.35
N LYS A 377 3.15 -6.52 -17.49
CA LYS A 377 1.75 -6.97 -17.71
C LYS A 377 1.59 -7.90 -18.93
N GLU A 378 2.45 -7.76 -19.93
CA GLU A 378 2.42 -8.56 -21.18
C GLU A 378 2.82 -10.02 -20.97
N GLU A 379 3.61 -10.33 -19.93
CA GLU A 379 4.02 -11.69 -19.56
C GLU A 379 2.93 -12.44 -18.75
N ARG A 380 1.76 -11.82 -18.56
CA ARG A 380 0.62 -12.43 -17.85
C ARG A 380 0.03 -13.59 -18.68
N GLY A 381 0.67 -14.75 -18.57
CA GLY A 381 0.15 -16.00 -19.12
C GLY A 381 -1.02 -16.58 -18.32
N VAL A 382 -1.64 -17.63 -18.86
CA VAL A 382 -2.74 -18.37 -18.19
C VAL A 382 -2.28 -18.92 -16.83
N GLY A 383 -1.01 -19.31 -16.69
CA GLY A 383 -0.45 -19.84 -15.45
C GLY A 383 -0.37 -18.81 -14.31
N THR A 384 -0.02 -17.56 -14.60
CA THR A 384 0.05 -16.50 -13.58
C THR A 384 -1.33 -16.05 -13.15
N ALA A 385 -2.29 -15.99 -14.08
CA ALA A 385 -3.70 -15.78 -13.75
C ALA A 385 -4.26 -16.90 -12.85
N PHE A 386 -3.91 -18.17 -13.13
CA PHE A 386 -4.29 -19.29 -12.26
C PHE A 386 -3.68 -19.18 -10.86
N LEU A 387 -2.38 -18.85 -10.76
CA LEU A 387 -1.72 -18.63 -9.47
C LEU A 387 -2.33 -17.47 -8.69
N GLU A 388 -2.71 -16.38 -9.38
CA GLU A 388 -3.42 -15.26 -8.78
C GLU A 388 -4.77 -15.69 -8.20
N SER A 389 -5.56 -16.43 -8.96
CA SER A 389 -6.83 -16.99 -8.49
C SER A 389 -6.64 -17.93 -7.31
N LEU A 390 -5.63 -18.80 -7.34
CA LEU A 390 -5.31 -19.72 -6.25
C LEU A 390 -4.88 -18.97 -4.98
N TYR A 391 -4.00 -17.98 -5.12
CA TYR A 391 -3.57 -17.14 -4.00
C TYR A 391 -4.76 -16.41 -3.37
N ARG A 392 -5.60 -15.74 -4.19
CA ARG A 392 -6.81 -15.06 -3.71
C ARG A 392 -7.77 -16.04 -3.03
N PHE A 393 -7.90 -17.25 -3.57
CA PHE A 393 -8.73 -18.30 -3.00
C PHE A 393 -8.22 -18.76 -1.63
N VAL A 394 -6.91 -18.96 -1.46
CA VAL A 394 -6.31 -19.33 -0.17
C VAL A 394 -6.51 -18.20 0.84
N MET A 395 -6.23 -16.96 0.47
CA MET A 395 -6.43 -15.80 1.34
C MET A 395 -7.89 -15.63 1.76
N GLY A 396 -8.82 -15.77 0.81
CA GLY A 396 -10.26 -15.77 1.08
C GLY A 396 -10.70 -16.93 1.97
N SER A 397 -10.09 -18.10 1.82
CA SER A 397 -10.38 -19.29 2.63
C SER A 397 -9.91 -19.12 4.08
N VAL A 398 -8.70 -18.61 4.29
CA VAL A 398 -8.17 -18.31 5.63
C VAL A 398 -9.00 -17.22 6.29
N ALA A 399 -9.31 -16.14 5.56
CA ALA A 399 -10.18 -15.08 6.06
C ALA A 399 -11.57 -15.60 6.46
N GLY A 400 -12.18 -16.47 5.63
CA GLY A 400 -13.46 -17.09 5.93
C GLY A 400 -13.41 -18.02 7.14
N ALA A 401 -12.30 -18.74 7.35
CA ALA A 401 -12.08 -19.58 8.52
C ALA A 401 -11.91 -18.74 9.80
N CYS A 402 -11.18 -17.63 9.75
CA CYS A 402 -11.07 -16.67 10.84
C CYS A 402 -12.44 -16.07 11.19
N GLY A 403 -13.21 -15.63 10.18
CA GLY A 403 -14.56 -15.13 10.37
C GLY A 403 -15.47 -16.16 11.03
N ALA A 404 -15.47 -17.40 10.54
CA ALA A 404 -16.27 -18.49 11.10
C ALA A 404 -15.87 -18.84 12.55
N THR A 405 -14.58 -18.74 12.87
CA THR A 405 -14.03 -18.96 14.21
C THR A 405 -14.46 -17.87 15.16
N ALA A 406 -14.34 -16.60 14.78
CA ALA A 406 -14.69 -15.47 15.64
C ALA A 406 -16.17 -15.48 16.09
N VAL A 407 -17.08 -15.89 15.20
CA VAL A 407 -18.52 -15.98 15.54
C VAL A 407 -18.97 -17.36 16.01
N TYR A 408 -18.05 -18.31 16.15
CA TYR A 408 -18.39 -19.69 16.49
C TYR A 408 -19.12 -19.83 17.84
N PRO A 409 -18.78 -19.06 18.90
CA PRO A 409 -19.54 -19.09 20.15
C PRO A 409 -21.03 -18.76 19.97
N ILE A 410 -21.35 -17.78 19.11
CA ILE A 410 -22.73 -17.37 18.82
C ILE A 410 -23.47 -18.51 18.11
N ASP A 411 -22.77 -19.21 17.23
CA ASP A 411 -23.31 -20.34 16.48
C ASP A 411 -23.61 -21.55 17.34
N LEU A 412 -22.73 -21.86 18.29
CA LEU A 412 -22.98 -22.92 19.25
C LEU A 412 -24.21 -22.61 20.11
N VAL A 413 -24.31 -21.39 20.62
CA VAL A 413 -25.49 -20.92 21.37
C VAL A 413 -26.75 -21.01 20.52
N LYS A 414 -26.69 -20.55 19.27
CA LYS A 414 -27.79 -20.65 18.30
C LYS A 414 -28.23 -22.11 18.12
N THR A 415 -27.31 -23.02 17.83
CA THR A 415 -27.61 -24.44 17.60
C THR A 415 -28.27 -25.09 18.81
N ARG A 416 -27.81 -24.79 20.03
CA ARG A 416 -28.42 -25.29 21.27
C ARG A 416 -29.82 -24.72 21.50
N MET A 417 -29.99 -23.42 21.33
CA MET A 417 -31.31 -22.77 21.43
C MET A 417 -32.31 -23.35 20.41
N GLN A 418 -31.86 -23.68 19.19
CA GLN A 418 -32.68 -24.29 18.15
C GLN A 418 -33.00 -25.77 18.42
N ASN A 419 -32.06 -26.50 19.05
CA ASN A 419 -32.26 -27.88 19.44
C ASN A 419 -33.18 -28.02 20.67
N GLN A 420 -33.25 -27.01 21.56
CA GLN A 420 -34.05 -27.05 22.78
C GLN A 420 -35.55 -27.31 22.49
N ARG A 421 -36.05 -28.43 23.04
CA ARG A 421 -37.44 -28.90 22.93
C ARG A 421 -38.16 -28.62 24.25
N ASN A 422 -39.41 -28.17 24.19
CA ASN A 422 -40.18 -27.79 25.40
C ASN A 422 -41.03 -28.96 25.95
N VAL A 423 -40.70 -30.22 25.65
CA VAL A 423 -41.55 -31.36 25.98
C VAL A 423 -41.12 -32.02 27.30
N GLY A 424 -41.88 -31.75 28.37
CA GLY A 424 -41.76 -32.38 29.69
C GLY A 424 -42.68 -31.71 30.71
N MET A 425 -43.43 -32.48 31.50
CA MET A 425 -44.53 -32.01 32.37
C MET A 425 -44.10 -31.20 33.61
N ILE A 426 -42.82 -30.81 33.72
CA ILE A 426 -42.29 -29.91 34.75
C ILE A 426 -41.33 -28.95 34.03
N GLY A 427 -41.77 -27.70 33.85
CA GLY A 427 -41.27 -26.71 32.88
C GLY A 427 -39.90 -26.08 33.14
N GLU A 428 -38.84 -26.87 33.35
CA GLU A 428 -37.49 -26.34 33.32
C GLU A 428 -36.96 -26.27 31.88
N VAL A 429 -37.12 -25.10 31.26
CA VAL A 429 -36.39 -24.77 30.03
C VAL A 429 -34.89 -24.81 30.32
N ALA A 430 -34.14 -25.65 29.58
CA ALA A 430 -32.69 -25.79 29.75
C ALA A 430 -31.98 -24.43 29.65
N TYR A 431 -32.42 -23.57 28.73
CA TYR A 431 -31.96 -22.20 28.56
C TYR A 431 -33.15 -21.25 28.44
N LYS A 432 -33.12 -20.15 29.20
CA LYS A 432 -34.14 -19.10 29.14
C LYS A 432 -34.02 -18.26 27.87
N ASN A 433 -32.79 -17.97 27.46
CA ASN A 433 -32.45 -17.19 26.27
C ASN A 433 -31.00 -17.46 25.85
N SER A 434 -30.55 -16.86 24.73
CA SER A 434 -29.20 -17.04 24.20
C SER A 434 -28.09 -16.64 25.20
N LEU A 435 -28.31 -15.61 26.03
CA LEU A 435 -27.33 -15.17 27.02
C LEU A 435 -27.22 -16.16 28.19
N ASP A 436 -28.34 -16.72 28.64
CA ASP A 436 -28.38 -17.78 29.64
C ASP A 436 -27.68 -19.05 29.13
N CYS A 437 -27.95 -19.43 27.87
CA CYS A 437 -27.23 -20.52 27.20
C CYS A 437 -25.72 -20.27 27.19
N PHE A 438 -25.27 -19.09 26.75
CA PHE A 438 -23.85 -18.74 26.74
C PHE A 438 -23.21 -18.84 28.12
N LYS A 439 -23.84 -18.23 29.15
CA LYS A 439 -23.34 -18.25 30.53
C LYS A 439 -23.24 -19.69 31.07
N LYS A 440 -24.25 -20.53 30.80
CA LYS A 440 -24.24 -21.93 31.21
C LYS A 440 -23.16 -22.74 30.50
N VAL A 441 -22.96 -22.55 29.20
CA VAL A 441 -21.87 -23.23 28.47
C VAL A 441 -20.51 -22.86 29.08
N VAL A 442 -20.25 -21.58 29.30
CA VAL A 442 -18.99 -21.13 29.92
C VAL A 442 -18.83 -21.71 31.33
N LYS A 443 -19.91 -21.74 32.12
CA LYS A 443 -19.88 -22.25 33.49
C LYS A 443 -19.63 -23.76 33.57
N PHE A 444 -20.24 -24.56 32.70
CA PHE A 444 -20.24 -26.03 32.80
C PHE A 444 -19.27 -26.73 31.84
N GLU A 445 -18.93 -26.13 30.71
CA GLU A 445 -18.03 -26.71 29.71
C GLU A 445 -16.72 -25.92 29.55
N GLY A 446 -16.63 -24.75 30.18
CA GLY A 446 -15.52 -23.83 30.01
C GLY A 446 -15.55 -23.11 28.65
N ILE A 447 -14.61 -22.19 28.48
CA ILE A 447 -14.51 -21.34 27.27
C ILE A 447 -14.28 -22.19 26.00
N LEU A 448 -13.48 -23.26 26.09
CA LEU A 448 -13.24 -24.17 24.96
C LEU A 448 -14.50 -24.94 24.53
N GLY A 449 -15.47 -25.11 25.44
CA GLY A 449 -16.78 -25.69 25.13
C GLY A 449 -17.52 -24.91 24.04
N LEU A 450 -17.35 -23.59 23.99
CA LEU A 450 -17.94 -22.72 22.96
C LEU A 450 -17.44 -23.02 21.54
N TYR A 451 -16.28 -23.69 21.39
CA TYR A 451 -15.65 -24.01 20.11
C TYR A 451 -15.79 -25.48 19.71
N ARG A 452 -16.64 -26.24 20.41
CA ARG A 452 -16.84 -27.66 20.12
C ARG A 452 -17.52 -27.85 18.76
N GLY A 453 -16.81 -28.51 17.85
CA GLY A 453 -17.25 -28.73 16.46
C GLY A 453 -16.70 -27.73 15.44
N LEU A 454 -15.74 -26.87 15.84
CA LEU A 454 -15.14 -25.87 14.95
C LEU A 454 -14.44 -26.50 13.74
N LEU A 455 -13.78 -27.64 13.92
CA LEU A 455 -12.99 -28.27 12.85
C LEU A 455 -13.81 -28.61 11.58
N PRO A 456 -14.97 -29.31 11.65
CA PRO A 456 -15.84 -29.49 10.49
C PRO A 456 -16.25 -28.18 9.80
N GLN A 457 -16.45 -27.10 10.58
CA GLN A 457 -16.78 -25.79 10.02
C GLN A 457 -15.60 -25.19 9.24
N ILE A 458 -14.38 -25.25 9.77
CA ILE A 458 -13.16 -24.76 9.10
C ILE A 458 -12.89 -25.53 7.81
N VAL A 459 -12.94 -26.87 7.87
CA VAL A 459 -12.75 -27.75 6.70
C VAL A 459 -13.78 -27.46 5.61
N GLY A 460 -15.00 -27.06 6.00
CA GLY A 460 -16.07 -26.73 5.08
C GLY A 460 -15.96 -25.38 4.39
N VAL A 461 -15.24 -24.39 4.94
CA VAL A 461 -15.28 -23.00 4.45
C VAL A 461 -14.87 -22.90 2.98
N ALA A 462 -13.71 -23.44 2.61
CA ALA A 462 -13.15 -23.27 1.27
C ALA A 462 -13.97 -24.02 0.21
N PRO A 463 -14.30 -25.33 0.38
CA PRO A 463 -15.16 -26.03 -0.58
C PRO A 463 -16.55 -25.42 -0.68
N GLU A 464 -17.14 -25.01 0.46
CA GLU A 464 -18.43 -24.32 0.50
C GLU A 464 -18.43 -23.08 -0.39
N LYS A 465 -17.44 -22.21 -0.22
CA LYS A 465 -17.34 -20.94 -0.95
C LYS A 465 -17.04 -21.18 -2.43
N ALA A 466 -16.14 -22.11 -2.76
CA ALA A 466 -15.81 -22.47 -4.13
C ALA A 466 -17.06 -22.93 -4.91
N ILE A 467 -17.74 -23.95 -4.41
CA ILE A 467 -18.90 -24.55 -5.09
C ILE A 467 -20.02 -23.52 -5.25
N LYS A 468 -20.28 -22.75 -4.20
CA LYS A 468 -21.33 -21.74 -4.21
C LYS A 468 -21.07 -20.67 -5.26
N LEU A 469 -19.84 -20.15 -5.34
CA LEU A 469 -19.46 -19.13 -6.31
C LEU A 469 -19.47 -19.68 -7.74
N THR A 470 -18.81 -20.81 -7.98
CA THR A 470 -18.74 -21.43 -9.33
C THR A 470 -20.13 -21.72 -9.91
N VAL A 471 -21.05 -22.23 -9.09
CA VAL A 471 -22.41 -22.51 -9.56
C VAL A 471 -23.22 -21.22 -9.73
N ASN A 472 -23.06 -20.24 -8.84
CA ASN A 472 -23.75 -18.97 -8.97
C ASN A 472 -23.33 -18.26 -10.26
N ASP A 473 -22.03 -18.15 -10.53
CA ASP A 473 -21.48 -17.53 -11.74
C ASP A 473 -21.98 -18.25 -13.00
N PHE A 474 -21.88 -19.59 -13.03
CA PHE A 474 -22.37 -20.38 -14.17
C PHE A 474 -23.86 -20.16 -14.47
N VAL A 475 -24.70 -20.00 -13.45
CA VAL A 475 -26.13 -19.76 -13.64
C VAL A 475 -26.40 -18.31 -14.00
N ARG A 476 -25.72 -17.34 -13.38
CA ARG A 476 -25.81 -15.92 -13.73
C ARG A 476 -25.46 -15.70 -15.20
N ASP A 477 -24.37 -16.30 -15.68
CA ASP A 477 -23.94 -16.20 -17.08
C ASP A 477 -25.01 -16.64 -18.09
N LYS A 478 -25.85 -17.62 -17.73
CA LYS A 478 -26.96 -18.07 -18.58
C LYS A 478 -28.17 -17.14 -18.59
N PHE A 479 -28.31 -16.29 -17.57
CA PHE A 479 -29.40 -15.31 -17.45
C PHE A 479 -28.96 -13.88 -17.78
N THR A 480 -27.66 -13.65 -18.01
CA THR A 480 -27.14 -12.36 -18.45
C THR A 480 -27.57 -12.12 -19.90
N ASP A 481 -28.42 -11.13 -20.11
CA ASP A 481 -28.79 -10.62 -21.43
C ASP A 481 -28.42 -9.14 -21.49
N SER A 482 -27.61 -8.75 -22.50
CA SER A 482 -27.17 -7.36 -22.69
C SER A 482 -26.55 -6.72 -21.44
N GLY A 483 -25.78 -7.51 -20.67
CA GLY A 483 -25.08 -7.08 -19.45
C GLY A 483 -25.96 -6.95 -18.20
N HIS A 484 -27.26 -7.21 -18.30
CA HIS A 484 -28.19 -7.14 -17.19
C HIS A 484 -28.73 -8.54 -16.86
N ILE A 485 -28.89 -8.82 -15.58
CA ILE A 485 -29.51 -10.06 -15.10
C ILE A 485 -30.84 -9.66 -14.45
N PRO A 486 -31.98 -10.22 -14.90
CA PRO A 486 -33.26 -9.93 -14.25
C PRO A 486 -33.28 -10.50 -12.83
N LEU A 487 -34.03 -9.87 -11.92
CA LEU A 487 -34.09 -10.25 -10.49
C LEU A 487 -34.37 -11.76 -10.28
N TYR A 488 -35.25 -12.35 -11.09
CA TYR A 488 -35.54 -13.79 -11.00
C TYR A 488 -34.32 -14.65 -11.36
N GLY A 489 -33.48 -14.21 -12.31
CA GLY A 489 -32.23 -14.87 -12.67
C GLY A 489 -31.21 -14.82 -11.53
N GLU A 490 -31.12 -13.69 -10.83
CA GLU A 490 -30.27 -13.57 -9.64
C GLU A 490 -30.72 -14.48 -8.50
N ILE A 491 -32.04 -14.53 -8.27
CA ILE A 491 -32.66 -15.40 -7.27
C ILE A 491 -32.40 -16.87 -7.59
N ILE A 492 -32.59 -17.29 -8.84
CA ILE A 492 -32.34 -18.66 -9.29
C ILE A 492 -30.86 -19.00 -9.17
N ALA A 493 -29.95 -18.12 -9.59
CA ALA A 493 -28.51 -18.34 -9.47
C ALA A 493 -28.07 -18.48 -8.01
N GLY A 494 -28.56 -17.59 -7.14
CA GLY A 494 -28.35 -17.67 -5.69
C GLY A 494 -28.89 -18.98 -5.11
N GLY A 495 -30.10 -19.36 -5.50
CA GLY A 495 -30.75 -20.61 -5.08
C GLY A 495 -29.99 -21.86 -5.52
N CYS A 496 -29.58 -21.95 -6.80
CA CYS A 496 -28.77 -23.05 -7.33
C CYS A 496 -27.41 -23.15 -6.62
N GLY A 497 -26.71 -22.02 -6.43
CA GLY A 497 -25.45 -21.99 -5.70
C GLY A 497 -25.61 -22.49 -4.26
N GLY A 498 -26.68 -22.06 -3.56
CA GLY A 498 -27.03 -22.55 -2.23
C GLY A 498 -27.39 -24.05 -2.22
N GLY A 499 -28.14 -24.53 -3.22
CA GLY A 499 -28.54 -25.94 -3.33
C GLY A 499 -27.38 -26.88 -3.60
N CYS A 500 -26.52 -26.57 -4.58
CA CYS A 500 -25.36 -27.41 -4.92
C CYS A 500 -24.38 -27.54 -3.75
N GLN A 501 -24.20 -26.46 -2.97
CA GLN A 501 -23.40 -26.46 -1.75
C GLN A 501 -23.86 -27.55 -0.75
N VAL A 502 -25.17 -27.71 -0.55
CA VAL A 502 -25.74 -28.65 0.45
C VAL A 502 -25.21 -30.07 0.28
N VAL A 503 -24.99 -30.52 -0.96
CA VAL A 503 -24.53 -31.87 -1.26
C VAL A 503 -23.19 -32.17 -0.58
N PHE A 504 -22.31 -31.17 -0.49
CA PHE A 504 -20.98 -31.28 0.08
C PHE A 504 -20.92 -30.81 1.54
N THR A 505 -21.72 -29.82 1.91
CA THR A 505 -21.69 -29.27 3.27
C THR A 505 -22.56 -30.05 4.25
N ASN A 506 -23.58 -30.79 3.81
CA ASN A 506 -24.47 -31.51 4.73
C ASN A 506 -23.72 -32.53 5.62
N PRO A 507 -22.77 -33.35 5.10
CA PRO A 507 -21.94 -34.21 5.95
C PRO A 507 -21.13 -33.44 7.01
N LEU A 508 -20.55 -32.29 6.64
CA LEU A 508 -19.79 -31.46 7.58
C LEU A 508 -20.71 -30.80 8.61
N GLU A 509 -21.91 -30.41 8.19
CA GLU A 509 -22.88 -29.72 9.00
C GLU A 509 -23.54 -30.62 10.04
N ILE A 510 -23.94 -31.84 9.67
CA ILE A 510 -24.49 -32.79 10.65
C ILE A 510 -23.44 -33.17 11.71
N VAL A 511 -22.18 -33.32 11.31
CA VAL A 511 -21.06 -33.57 12.24
C VAL A 511 -20.86 -32.39 13.17
N LYS A 512 -20.82 -31.17 12.62
CA LYS A 512 -20.74 -29.93 13.38
C LYS A 512 -21.86 -29.82 14.41
N ILE A 513 -23.12 -29.98 13.99
CA ILE A 513 -24.29 -29.83 14.87
C ILE A 513 -24.24 -30.88 15.99
N ARG A 514 -23.95 -32.15 15.68
CA ARG A 514 -23.80 -33.20 16.69
C ARG A 514 -22.73 -32.89 17.71
N LEU A 515 -21.62 -32.29 17.31
CA LEU A 515 -20.56 -31.86 18.22
C LEU A 515 -20.96 -30.65 19.06
N GLN A 516 -21.67 -29.67 18.48
CA GLN A 516 -22.14 -28.47 19.20
C GLN A 516 -23.16 -28.81 20.31
N VAL A 517 -24.01 -29.82 20.07
CA VAL A 517 -24.99 -30.29 21.09
C VAL A 517 -24.44 -31.37 22.01
N ALA A 518 -23.27 -31.95 21.73
CA ALA A 518 -22.71 -33.03 22.55
C ALA A 518 -22.36 -32.60 23.99
N GLY A 519 -22.22 -31.31 24.25
CA GLY A 519 -22.08 -30.76 25.60
C GLY A 519 -23.35 -30.88 26.45
N GLU A 520 -24.52 -31.06 25.82
CA GLU A 520 -25.80 -31.24 26.52
C GLU A 520 -26.12 -32.69 26.90
N ILE A 521 -25.21 -33.63 26.61
CA ILE A 521 -25.40 -35.05 26.91
C ILE A 521 -24.96 -35.28 28.37
N PRO A 522 -25.85 -35.75 29.27
CA PRO A 522 -25.56 -35.87 30.70
C PRO A 522 -24.50 -36.92 31.03
N ASN A 523 -24.02 -37.70 30.06
CA ASN A 523 -23.06 -38.77 30.27
C ASN A 523 -21.63 -38.33 29.89
N PRO A 524 -20.84 -37.76 30.82
CA PRO A 524 -19.49 -37.25 30.55
C PRO A 524 -18.51 -38.33 30.06
N ALA A 525 -18.81 -39.62 30.27
CA ALA A 525 -17.97 -40.73 29.82
C ALA A 525 -17.94 -40.88 28.28
N LYS A 526 -19.00 -40.47 27.57
CA LYS A 526 -19.05 -40.58 26.10
C LYS A 526 -18.47 -39.32 25.46
N LYS A 527 -17.14 -39.26 25.32
CA LYS A 527 -16.46 -38.20 24.55
C LYS A 527 -16.83 -38.32 23.07
N VAL A 528 -17.90 -37.64 22.66
CA VAL A 528 -18.32 -37.53 21.25
C VAL A 528 -17.30 -36.66 20.52
N ASN A 529 -16.55 -37.28 19.60
CA ASN A 529 -15.64 -36.63 18.67
C ASN A 529 -16.12 -36.85 17.22
N VAL A 530 -15.41 -36.27 16.24
CA VAL A 530 -15.76 -36.37 14.81
C VAL A 530 -15.90 -37.84 14.37
N PHE A 531 -14.94 -38.69 14.73
CA PHE A 531 -14.92 -40.10 14.32
C PHE A 531 -16.09 -40.91 14.90
N THR A 532 -16.45 -40.66 16.16
CA THR A 532 -17.63 -41.28 16.78
C THR A 532 -18.89 -40.89 16.01
N VAL A 533 -19.04 -39.63 15.62
CA VAL A 533 -20.21 -39.17 14.84
C VAL A 533 -20.25 -39.81 13.46
N LEU A 534 -19.11 -39.87 12.76
CA LEU A 534 -19.01 -40.52 11.45
C LEU A 534 -19.38 -42.00 11.52
N LYS A 535 -18.88 -42.71 12.54
CA LYS A 535 -19.20 -44.13 12.78
C LYS A 535 -20.67 -44.34 13.13
N ASP A 536 -21.24 -43.51 14.01
CA ASP A 536 -22.63 -43.62 14.46
C ASP A 536 -23.64 -43.31 13.34
N LEU A 537 -23.29 -42.46 12.38
CA LEU A 537 -24.16 -42.12 11.24
C LEU A 537 -23.98 -43.07 10.06
N GLY A 538 -22.74 -43.48 9.78
CA GLY A 538 -22.39 -44.10 8.51
C GLY A 538 -22.60 -43.14 7.32
N PHE A 539 -22.29 -43.64 6.12
CA PHE A 539 -22.31 -42.81 4.91
C PHE A 539 -23.70 -42.22 4.60
N PHE A 540 -24.75 -43.03 4.60
CA PHE A 540 -26.11 -42.55 4.33
C PHE A 540 -26.69 -41.67 5.44
N GLY A 541 -26.29 -41.91 6.70
CA GLY A 541 -26.73 -41.09 7.82
C GLY A 541 -26.18 -39.67 7.76
N LEU A 542 -25.04 -39.45 7.11
CA LEU A 542 -24.47 -38.11 6.89
C LEU A 542 -25.35 -37.21 6.01
N TYR A 543 -26.29 -37.79 5.26
CA TYR A 543 -27.27 -37.08 4.45
C TYR A 543 -28.64 -36.93 5.14
N LYS A 544 -28.76 -37.37 6.40
CA LYS A 544 -29.98 -37.16 7.19
C LYS A 544 -30.24 -35.66 7.36
N GLY A 545 -31.48 -35.25 7.09
CA GLY A 545 -31.87 -33.85 7.16
C GLY A 545 -31.44 -32.99 5.96
N SER A 546 -30.85 -33.58 4.90
CA SER A 546 -30.46 -32.85 3.68
C SER A 546 -31.60 -32.03 3.09
N ARG A 547 -32.83 -32.57 3.04
CA ARG A 547 -34.04 -31.84 2.62
C ARG A 547 -34.27 -30.55 3.42
N ALA A 548 -33.98 -30.57 4.72
CA ALA A 548 -34.08 -29.39 5.57
C ALA A 548 -32.94 -28.40 5.33
N CYS A 549 -31.74 -28.89 4.97
CA CYS A 549 -30.65 -28.02 4.50
C CYS A 549 -30.98 -27.32 3.19
N PHE A 550 -31.55 -28.03 2.21
CA PHE A 550 -32.04 -27.39 0.97
C PHE A 550 -33.07 -26.31 1.26
N LEU A 551 -34.04 -26.60 2.13
CA LEU A 551 -35.07 -25.63 2.57
C LEU A 551 -34.47 -24.41 3.28
N ARG A 552 -33.25 -24.51 3.80
CA ARG A 552 -32.53 -23.40 4.42
C ARG A 552 -31.67 -22.63 3.42
N ASP A 553 -30.77 -23.32 2.71
CA ASP A 553 -29.70 -22.68 1.96
C ASP A 553 -30.17 -22.05 0.65
N ILE A 554 -31.18 -22.65 0.02
CA ILE A 554 -31.80 -22.09 -1.19
C ILE A 554 -32.50 -20.76 -0.86
N PRO A 555 -33.46 -20.68 0.10
CA PRO A 555 -34.08 -19.41 0.43
C PRO A 555 -33.11 -18.39 1.03
N PHE A 556 -32.14 -18.83 1.84
CA PHE A 556 -31.14 -17.91 2.40
C PHE A 556 -30.37 -17.20 1.29
N SER A 557 -29.91 -17.95 0.29
CA SER A 557 -29.14 -17.38 -0.82
C SER A 557 -30.00 -16.56 -1.77
N ALA A 558 -31.24 -16.99 -2.02
CA ALA A 558 -32.24 -16.25 -2.81
C ALA A 558 -32.59 -14.89 -2.21
N ILE A 559 -32.54 -14.74 -0.89
CA ILE A 559 -32.77 -13.46 -0.20
C ILE A 559 -31.48 -12.66 -0.09
N TYR A 560 -30.40 -13.30 0.38
CA TYR A 560 -29.16 -12.61 0.71
C TYR A 560 -28.54 -11.91 -0.50
N PHE A 561 -28.43 -12.59 -1.66
CA PHE A 561 -27.70 -12.02 -2.80
C PHE A 561 -28.37 -10.78 -3.39
N PRO A 562 -29.68 -10.78 -3.73
CA PRO A 562 -30.34 -9.59 -4.23
C PRO A 562 -30.32 -8.46 -3.20
N THR A 563 -30.62 -8.74 -1.92
CA THR A 563 -30.59 -7.69 -0.88
C THR A 563 -29.18 -7.11 -0.71
N TYR A 564 -28.14 -7.95 -0.78
CA TYR A 564 -26.75 -7.50 -0.70
C TYR A 564 -26.37 -6.63 -1.90
N ALA A 565 -26.74 -7.04 -3.11
CA ALA A 565 -26.48 -6.28 -4.33
C ALA A 565 -27.15 -4.90 -4.28
N HIS A 566 -28.43 -4.83 -3.94
CA HIS A 566 -29.16 -3.56 -3.84
C HIS A 566 -28.65 -2.69 -2.68
N ALA A 567 -28.33 -3.27 -1.52
CA ALA A 567 -27.80 -2.52 -0.39
C ALA A 567 -26.39 -1.95 -0.69
N LYS A 568 -25.59 -2.66 -1.49
CA LYS A 568 -24.26 -2.18 -1.93
C LYS A 568 -24.37 -1.03 -2.94
N LEU A 569 -25.35 -1.07 -3.83
CA LEU A 569 -25.61 0.03 -4.76
C LEU A 569 -26.09 1.29 -4.02
N ASN A 570 -26.99 1.14 -3.05
CA ASN A 570 -27.56 2.26 -2.31
C ASN A 570 -26.59 2.91 -1.30
N LEU A 571 -25.55 2.19 -0.88
CA LEU A 571 -24.54 2.67 0.08
C LEU A 571 -23.21 3.06 -0.58
N ALA A 572 -23.14 3.01 -1.91
CA ALA A 572 -22.00 3.52 -2.65
C ALA A 572 -21.96 5.06 -2.56
N ASP A 573 -20.76 5.63 -2.61
CA ASP A 573 -20.60 7.08 -2.77
C ASP A 573 -20.95 7.54 -4.19
N ASP A 574 -20.87 8.86 -4.43
CA ASP A 574 -21.18 9.47 -5.73
C ASP A 574 -20.29 8.97 -6.88
N GLN A 575 -19.16 8.30 -6.57
CA GLN A 575 -18.25 7.70 -7.53
C GLN A 575 -18.50 6.20 -7.71
N GLY A 576 -19.51 5.62 -7.06
CA GLY A 576 -19.81 4.19 -7.10
C GLY A 576 -18.90 3.34 -6.21
N HIS A 577 -18.06 3.95 -5.38
CA HIS A 577 -17.13 3.23 -4.50
C HIS A 577 -17.81 2.88 -3.18
N ASN A 578 -17.45 1.70 -2.65
CA ASN A 578 -17.94 1.21 -1.38
C ASN A 578 -16.78 1.11 -0.39
N SER A 579 -16.84 1.89 0.68
CA SER A 579 -15.88 1.80 1.78
C SER A 579 -16.03 0.47 2.53
N PRO A 580 -15.03 0.02 3.31
CA PRO A 580 -15.17 -1.16 4.16
C PRO A 580 -16.39 -1.08 5.10
N GLY A 581 -16.72 0.13 5.59
CA GLY A 581 -17.91 0.39 6.40
C GLY A 581 -19.21 0.22 5.64
N SER A 582 -19.29 0.70 4.38
CA SER A 582 -20.49 0.53 3.55
C SER A 582 -20.71 -0.94 3.18
N LEU A 583 -19.66 -1.68 2.83
CA LEU A 583 -19.72 -3.12 2.54
C LEU A 583 -20.23 -3.93 3.75
N PHE A 584 -19.75 -3.58 4.95
CA PHE A 584 -20.23 -4.17 6.19
C PHE A 584 -21.71 -3.89 6.41
N ALA A 585 -22.15 -2.64 6.22
CA ALA A 585 -23.55 -2.25 6.35
C ALA A 585 -24.44 -2.98 5.32
N SER A 586 -24.01 -3.10 4.06
CA SER A 586 -24.75 -3.87 3.04
C SER A 586 -24.88 -5.35 3.42
N ALA A 587 -23.82 -5.97 3.94
CA ALA A 587 -23.86 -7.35 4.40
C ALA A 587 -24.75 -7.52 5.64
N PHE A 588 -24.78 -6.54 6.55
CA PHE A 588 -25.68 -6.54 7.68
C PHE A 588 -27.14 -6.46 7.22
N ILE A 589 -27.47 -5.49 6.36
CA ILE A 589 -28.83 -5.27 5.83
C ILE A 589 -29.32 -6.51 5.08
N ALA A 590 -28.47 -7.17 4.30
CA ALA A 590 -28.80 -8.41 3.61
C ALA A 590 -28.89 -9.62 4.55
N GLY A 591 -28.03 -9.66 5.56
CA GLY A 591 -27.95 -10.75 6.53
C GLY A 591 -29.18 -10.87 7.42
N VAL A 592 -29.76 -9.75 7.86
CA VAL A 592 -30.92 -9.72 8.77
C VAL A 592 -32.15 -10.47 8.21
N PRO A 593 -32.73 -10.08 7.05
CA PRO A 593 -33.92 -10.75 6.52
C PRO A 593 -33.62 -12.19 6.09
N ALA A 594 -32.44 -12.42 5.48
CA ALA A 594 -32.03 -13.75 5.06
C ALA A 594 -31.87 -14.71 6.26
N ALA A 595 -31.31 -14.24 7.37
CA ALA A 595 -31.20 -15.02 8.59
C ALA A 595 -32.57 -15.23 9.26
N ALA A 596 -33.36 -14.16 9.42
CA ALA A 596 -34.63 -14.21 10.12
C ALA A 596 -35.64 -15.14 9.43
N LEU A 597 -35.94 -14.88 8.15
CA LEU A 597 -37.01 -15.59 7.42
C LEU A 597 -36.73 -17.09 7.23
N VAL A 598 -35.46 -17.49 7.29
CA VAL A 598 -35.02 -18.87 7.10
C VAL A 598 -34.77 -19.57 8.45
N THR A 599 -35.05 -18.91 9.58
CA THR A 599 -34.91 -19.53 10.90
C THR A 599 -35.82 -20.74 11.12
N PRO A 600 -37.10 -20.74 10.70
CA PRO A 600 -37.96 -21.92 10.80
C PRO A 600 -37.37 -23.18 10.14
N ALA A 601 -36.83 -23.05 8.93
CA ALA A 601 -36.17 -24.15 8.23
C ALA A 601 -34.94 -24.67 9.00
N ASP A 602 -34.20 -23.78 9.65
CA ASP A 602 -32.99 -24.11 10.39
C ASP A 602 -33.31 -24.77 11.74
N VAL A 603 -34.39 -24.39 12.43
CA VAL A 603 -34.88 -25.12 13.61
C VAL A 603 -35.23 -26.56 13.23
N ILE A 604 -35.99 -26.76 12.16
CA ILE A 604 -36.35 -28.09 11.66
C ILE A 604 -35.10 -28.90 11.31
N LYS A 605 -34.16 -28.26 10.61
CA LYS A 605 -32.88 -28.86 10.22
C LYS A 605 -32.07 -29.30 11.43
N THR A 606 -31.86 -28.41 12.41
CA THR A 606 -31.11 -28.70 13.62
C THR A 606 -31.73 -29.87 14.39
N ARG A 607 -33.07 -29.88 14.55
CA ARG A 607 -33.77 -30.95 15.25
C ARG A 607 -33.77 -32.30 14.52
N LEU A 608 -33.75 -32.30 13.18
CA LEU A 608 -33.64 -33.53 12.37
C LEU A 608 -32.22 -34.12 12.37
N GLN A 609 -31.21 -33.26 12.45
CA GLN A 609 -29.79 -33.65 12.42
C GLN A 609 -29.25 -34.07 13.80
N VAL A 610 -29.87 -33.57 14.88
CA VAL A 610 -29.61 -34.02 16.25
C VAL A 610 -30.41 -35.29 16.56
N ALA A 611 -29.76 -36.27 17.19
CA ALA A 611 -30.47 -37.43 17.73
C ALA A 611 -31.34 -37.00 18.92
N ALA A 612 -32.62 -37.38 18.91
CA ALA A 612 -33.52 -37.15 20.03
C ALA A 612 -32.97 -37.84 21.30
N LYS A 613 -33.00 -37.15 22.43
CA LYS A 613 -32.68 -37.76 23.74
C LYS A 613 -33.85 -38.66 24.17
N ALA A 614 -33.61 -39.54 25.14
CA ALA A 614 -34.67 -40.37 25.71
C ALA A 614 -35.80 -39.48 26.28
N GLY A 615 -37.04 -39.73 25.87
CA GLY A 615 -38.21 -38.93 26.22
C GLY A 615 -38.51 -37.76 25.27
N GLU A 616 -37.60 -37.40 24.36
CA GLU A 616 -37.84 -36.36 23.37
C GLU A 616 -38.50 -36.92 22.10
N THR A 617 -39.30 -36.08 21.44
CA THR A 617 -40.01 -36.43 20.20
C THR A 617 -39.06 -36.74 19.05
N THR A 618 -39.22 -37.90 18.41
CA THR A 618 -38.51 -38.24 17.17
C THR A 618 -39.25 -37.73 15.93
N TYR A 619 -38.50 -37.35 14.90
CA TYR A 619 -39.04 -36.78 13.67
C TYR A 619 -38.70 -37.67 12.46
N ASN A 620 -39.70 -37.91 11.61
CA ASN A 620 -39.56 -38.77 10.42
C ASN A 620 -39.26 -37.98 9.14
N GLY A 621 -39.33 -36.65 9.20
CA GLY A 621 -39.05 -35.77 8.06
C GLY A 621 -39.39 -34.31 8.35
N VAL A 622 -39.21 -33.45 7.35
CA VAL A 622 -39.41 -31.99 7.48
C VAL A 622 -40.85 -31.64 7.88
N ILE A 623 -41.84 -32.21 7.18
CA ILE A 623 -43.26 -31.92 7.42
C ILE A 623 -43.71 -32.47 8.79
N ASP A 624 -43.27 -33.68 9.13
CA ASP A 624 -43.57 -34.29 10.44
C ASP A 624 -42.95 -33.46 11.58
N CYS A 625 -41.68 -33.03 11.41
CA CYS A 625 -41.00 -32.16 12.36
C CYS A 625 -41.74 -30.83 12.54
N PHE A 626 -42.10 -30.15 11.45
CA PHE A 626 -42.87 -28.92 11.49
C PHE A 626 -44.20 -29.06 12.23
N LYS A 627 -45.00 -30.09 11.88
CA LYS A 627 -46.30 -30.35 12.51
C LYS A 627 -46.16 -30.63 14.00
N LYS A 628 -45.18 -31.44 14.40
CA LYS A 628 -44.91 -31.75 15.81
C LYS A 628 -44.42 -30.54 16.59
N ILE A 629 -43.52 -29.72 16.04
CA ILE A 629 -43.07 -28.47 16.67
C ILE A 629 -44.28 -27.57 16.97
N ILE A 630 -45.15 -27.34 15.99
CA ILE A 630 -46.32 -26.48 16.18
C ILE A 630 -47.28 -27.08 17.21
N LYS A 631 -47.54 -28.38 17.14
CA LYS A 631 -48.47 -29.07 18.03
C LYS A 631 -47.98 -29.13 19.49
N GLU A 632 -46.68 -29.34 19.70
CA GLU A 632 -46.09 -29.60 21.02
C GLU A 632 -45.54 -28.33 21.69
N GLU A 633 -45.06 -27.35 20.90
CA GLU A 633 -44.37 -26.17 21.43
C GLU A 633 -44.96 -24.83 20.97
N GLY A 634 -45.87 -24.85 20.00
CA GLY A 634 -46.43 -23.66 19.39
C GLY A 634 -45.55 -23.05 18.29
N GLN A 635 -46.11 -22.05 17.59
CA GLN A 635 -45.47 -21.45 16.41
C GLN A 635 -44.19 -20.66 16.75
N SER A 636 -44.09 -20.08 17.95
CA SER A 636 -42.91 -19.32 18.39
C SER A 636 -41.64 -20.18 18.47
N ALA A 637 -41.78 -21.50 18.64
CA ALA A 637 -40.65 -22.43 18.69
C ALA A 637 -39.86 -22.49 17.36
N LEU A 638 -40.50 -22.20 16.23
CA LEU A 638 -39.85 -22.12 14.90
C LEU A 638 -38.88 -20.92 14.79
N TRP A 639 -38.99 -19.94 15.68
CA TRP A 639 -38.16 -18.74 15.69
C TRP A 639 -37.08 -18.77 16.78
N LYS A 640 -36.91 -19.91 17.46
CA LYS A 640 -35.85 -20.09 18.46
C LYS A 640 -34.47 -19.87 17.83
N GLY A 641 -33.63 -19.08 18.52
CA GLY A 641 -32.29 -18.75 18.05
C GLY A 641 -32.22 -17.67 16.96
N THR A 642 -33.33 -17.05 16.53
CA THR A 642 -33.33 -15.99 15.51
C THR A 642 -32.35 -14.86 15.86
N GLY A 643 -32.40 -14.35 17.10
CA GLY A 643 -31.50 -13.27 17.54
C GLY A 643 -30.02 -13.67 17.46
N ALA A 644 -29.67 -14.88 17.91
CA ALA A 644 -28.30 -15.37 17.79
C ALA A 644 -27.88 -15.55 16.33
N ARG A 645 -28.80 -15.95 15.44
CA ARG A 645 -28.52 -16.11 14.01
C ARG A 645 -28.28 -14.76 13.32
N VAL A 646 -29.11 -13.76 13.59
CA VAL A 646 -28.93 -12.41 13.04
C VAL A 646 -27.63 -11.79 13.57
N CYS A 647 -27.34 -11.93 14.86
CA CYS A 647 -26.08 -11.45 15.44
C CYS A 647 -24.84 -12.20 14.92
N ARG A 648 -24.99 -13.39 14.32
CA ARG A 648 -23.87 -14.13 13.75
C ARG A 648 -23.43 -13.57 12.39
N SER A 649 -24.37 -13.19 11.52
CA SER A 649 -24.06 -12.91 10.10
C SER A 649 -23.10 -11.74 9.92
N SER A 650 -23.35 -10.63 10.60
CA SER A 650 -22.62 -9.39 10.35
C SER A 650 -21.22 -9.39 10.96
N PRO A 651 -21.02 -9.80 12.23
CA PRO A 651 -19.67 -9.97 12.78
C PRO A 651 -18.84 -10.99 11.99
N GLN A 652 -19.46 -12.06 11.46
CA GLN A 652 -18.74 -13.03 10.64
C GLN A 652 -18.19 -12.37 9.37
N PHE A 653 -19.02 -11.57 8.70
CA PHE A 653 -18.64 -10.85 7.50
C PHE A 653 -17.56 -9.79 7.80
N ALA A 654 -17.72 -8.98 8.87
CA ALA A 654 -16.71 -8.01 9.31
C ALA A 654 -15.34 -8.64 9.52
N VAL A 655 -15.28 -9.71 10.32
CA VAL A 655 -14.00 -10.36 10.64
C VAL A 655 -13.39 -10.98 9.38
N THR A 656 -14.22 -11.55 8.49
CA THR A 656 -13.75 -12.08 7.20
C THR A 656 -13.12 -10.97 6.36
N LEU A 657 -13.79 -9.84 6.18
CA LEU A 657 -13.25 -8.72 5.39
C LEU A 657 -11.98 -8.16 6.00
N LEU A 658 -11.98 -7.86 7.30
CA LEU A 658 -10.80 -7.34 8.00
C LEU A 658 -9.63 -8.31 7.88
N THR A 659 -9.87 -9.60 8.08
CA THR A 659 -8.81 -10.61 7.96
C THR A 659 -8.30 -10.68 6.53
N TYR A 660 -9.18 -10.64 5.52
CA TYR A 660 -8.78 -10.65 4.11
C TYR A 660 -7.91 -9.44 3.76
N GLU A 661 -8.30 -8.25 4.22
CA GLU A 661 -7.53 -7.01 4.02
C GLU A 661 -6.16 -7.04 4.70
N LEU A 662 -6.11 -7.48 5.97
CA LEU A 662 -4.85 -7.65 6.70
C LEU A 662 -3.94 -8.67 6.02
N LEU A 663 -4.50 -9.80 5.58
CA LEU A 663 -3.77 -10.83 4.85
C LEU A 663 -3.20 -10.28 3.54
N GLN A 664 -4.00 -9.55 2.75
CA GLN A 664 -3.53 -8.92 1.51
C GLN A 664 -2.45 -7.86 1.77
N ARG A 665 -2.54 -7.11 2.88
CA ARG A 665 -1.52 -6.11 3.27
C ARG A 665 -0.21 -6.75 3.73
N LEU A 666 -0.28 -7.83 4.50
CA LEU A 666 0.89 -8.50 5.06
C LEU A 666 1.65 -9.35 4.03
N PHE A 667 0.91 -10.01 3.11
CA PHE A 667 1.47 -10.97 2.16
C PHE A 667 1.19 -10.59 0.71
N TYR A 668 1.46 -9.36 0.32
CA TYR A 668 1.13 -8.88 -1.03
C TYR A 668 1.95 -9.61 -2.11
N VAL A 669 1.25 -10.24 -3.06
CA VAL A 669 1.85 -10.84 -4.26
C VAL A 669 1.29 -10.12 -5.48
N ASP A 670 2.17 -9.50 -6.27
CA ASP A 670 1.81 -8.82 -7.50
C ASP A 670 1.86 -9.80 -8.67
N PHE A 671 0.68 -10.07 -9.24
CA PHE A 671 0.50 -10.91 -10.42
C PHE A 671 0.29 -10.07 -11.71
N GLY A 672 0.49 -8.75 -11.66
CA GLY A 672 0.27 -7.85 -12.80
C GLY A 672 -1.21 -7.64 -13.18
N GLY A 673 -2.14 -8.01 -12.28
CA GLY A 673 -3.59 -7.92 -12.49
C GLY A 673 -4.25 -6.66 -11.95
N ASN A 674 -5.54 -6.48 -12.25
CA ASN A 674 -6.34 -5.43 -11.64
C ASN A 674 -6.53 -5.70 -10.14
N ARG A 675 -6.25 -4.67 -9.33
CA ARG A 675 -6.43 -4.67 -7.88
C ARG A 675 -7.92 -4.87 -7.57
N PRO A 676 -8.30 -5.74 -6.62
CA PRO A 676 -9.70 -5.83 -6.21
C PRO A 676 -10.15 -4.50 -5.56
N SER A 677 -11.30 -3.98 -5.98
CA SER A 677 -11.87 -2.74 -5.45
C SER A 677 -11.91 -2.75 -3.92
N GLY A 678 -11.35 -1.72 -3.27
CA GLY A 678 -11.21 -1.63 -1.81
C GLY A 678 -9.88 -2.15 -1.24
N SER A 679 -9.05 -2.85 -2.04
CA SER A 679 -7.63 -3.11 -1.70
C SER A 679 -6.69 -1.97 -2.12
N GLU A 680 -7.27 -0.92 -2.70
CA GLU A 680 -6.63 0.34 -3.05
C GLU A 680 -6.27 1.10 -1.77
N VAL A 681 -5.29 0.61 -1.04
CA VAL A 681 -4.43 1.55 -0.32
C VAL A 681 -3.62 2.26 -1.41
N PRO A 682 -3.51 3.59 -1.41
CA PRO A 682 -2.64 4.29 -2.35
C PRO A 682 -1.25 3.64 -2.24
N VAL A 683 -0.88 2.89 -3.28
CA VAL A 683 0.40 2.20 -3.33
C VAL A 683 1.46 3.26 -3.56
N ASN A 684 2.49 3.27 -2.70
CA ASN A 684 3.56 4.26 -2.72
C ASN A 684 4.12 4.40 -4.13
N THR A 685 4.15 5.63 -4.65
CA THR A 685 4.81 5.97 -5.90
C THR A 685 6.27 6.31 -5.61
N THR A 686 7.17 5.37 -5.87
CA THR A 686 8.61 5.60 -6.02
C THR A 686 8.90 6.32 -7.35
N LEU A 687 10.13 6.82 -7.56
CA LEU A 687 10.59 7.22 -8.92
C LEU A 687 10.29 6.14 -9.97
N ARG A 688 10.27 4.85 -9.56
CA ARG A 688 9.88 3.75 -10.44
C ARG A 688 8.39 3.75 -10.81
N ASP A 689 7.52 4.30 -9.98
CA ASP A 689 6.08 4.38 -10.28
C ASP A 689 5.73 5.63 -11.10
N GLU A 690 6.62 6.64 -11.10
CA GLU A 690 6.63 7.71 -12.13
C GLU A 690 7.37 7.28 -13.41
N GLN A 691 7.72 6.00 -13.55
CA GLN A 691 8.29 5.52 -14.80
C GLN A 691 7.35 5.83 -15.94
N SER A 692 7.97 6.28 -17.02
CA SER A 692 7.20 6.51 -18.23
C SER A 692 6.54 5.22 -18.71
N MET A 693 5.24 5.30 -18.95
CA MET A 693 4.44 4.23 -19.55
C MET A 693 4.63 4.14 -21.07
N ASN A 694 5.49 4.99 -21.66
CA ASN A 694 5.80 4.91 -23.08
C ASN A 694 6.62 3.62 -23.33
N PRO A 695 6.16 2.68 -24.19
CA PRO A 695 6.89 1.45 -24.48
C PRO A 695 8.28 1.69 -25.09
N ASP A 696 8.49 2.85 -25.73
CA ASP A 696 9.80 3.23 -26.26
C ASP A 696 10.77 3.72 -25.17
N HIS A 697 10.32 3.97 -23.94
CA HIS A 697 11.20 4.37 -22.84
C HIS A 697 11.70 3.11 -22.12
N ILE A 698 12.89 2.65 -22.50
CA ILE A 698 13.51 1.45 -21.94
C ILE A 698 14.76 1.80 -21.11
N GLY A 699 15.10 0.93 -20.14
CA GLY A 699 16.25 1.15 -19.26
C GLY A 699 16.15 2.46 -18.48
N GLY A 700 17.25 3.20 -18.40
CA GLY A 700 17.33 4.49 -17.71
C GLY A 700 16.31 5.53 -18.21
N TYR A 701 15.92 5.47 -19.49
CA TYR A 701 14.95 6.41 -20.06
C TYR A 701 13.57 6.35 -19.44
N ARG A 702 13.23 5.26 -18.74
CA ARG A 702 12.00 5.20 -17.93
C ARG A 702 11.96 6.31 -16.87
N LEU A 703 13.11 6.80 -16.41
CA LEU A 703 13.25 7.85 -15.41
C LEU A 703 13.60 9.23 -15.96
N ALA A 704 13.78 9.40 -17.27
CA ALA A 704 14.29 10.65 -17.83
C ALA A 704 13.40 11.85 -17.46
N ALA A 705 12.08 11.73 -17.67
CA ALA A 705 11.12 12.78 -17.33
C ALA A 705 11.14 13.13 -15.82
N ALA A 706 11.17 12.11 -14.97
CA ALA A 706 11.24 12.29 -13.52
C ALA A 706 12.59 12.87 -13.07
N THR A 707 13.68 12.58 -13.78
CA THR A 707 15.01 13.15 -13.52
C THR A 707 15.03 14.64 -13.86
N PHE A 708 14.52 15.03 -15.03
CA PHE A 708 14.40 16.47 -15.38
C PHE A 708 13.49 17.23 -14.42
N SER A 709 12.32 16.66 -14.08
CA SER A 709 11.43 17.25 -13.07
C SER A 709 12.10 17.32 -11.69
N GLY A 710 12.84 16.27 -11.31
CA GLY A 710 13.58 16.21 -10.06
C GLY A 710 14.69 17.27 -9.96
N ILE A 711 15.31 17.68 -11.07
CA ILE A 711 16.26 18.80 -11.11
C ILE A 711 15.55 20.11 -10.78
N GLU A 712 14.37 20.36 -11.34
CA GLU A 712 13.55 21.53 -11.01
C GLU A 712 13.14 21.53 -9.52
N HIS A 713 12.69 20.39 -8.99
CA HIS A 713 12.20 20.31 -7.61
C HIS A 713 13.29 20.24 -6.54
N LYS A 714 14.43 19.60 -6.82
CA LYS A 714 15.52 19.42 -5.87
C LYS A 714 16.43 20.63 -5.82
N PHE A 715 16.78 21.16 -7.00
CA PHE A 715 17.68 22.29 -7.10
C PHE A 715 16.89 23.59 -7.19
N GLY A 716 15.72 23.64 -7.83
CA GLY A 716 15.04 24.91 -8.11
C GLY A 716 15.46 25.52 -9.45
N LEU A 717 16.03 24.71 -10.34
CA LEU A 717 16.42 25.08 -11.70
C LEU A 717 15.18 25.13 -12.60
N PHE A 718 14.24 26.05 -12.32
CA PHE A 718 13.05 26.23 -13.13
C PHE A 718 13.38 26.92 -14.45
N LEU A 719 13.27 26.19 -15.55
CA LEU A 719 13.40 26.75 -16.88
C LEU A 719 12.02 27.19 -17.41
N PRO A 720 11.93 28.31 -18.15
CA PRO A 720 10.65 28.82 -18.64
C PRO A 720 9.97 27.80 -19.56
N LYS A 721 8.73 27.41 -19.25
CA LYS A 721 7.99 26.43 -20.07
C LYS A 721 7.54 26.96 -21.41
N PHE A 722 7.21 28.24 -21.45
CA PHE A 722 6.63 28.91 -22.61
C PHE A 722 7.53 30.03 -23.11
N GLU A 723 7.48 30.33 -24.41
CA GLU A 723 8.01 31.60 -24.92
C GLU A 723 7.24 32.75 -24.25
N LEU A 724 7.97 33.73 -23.71
CA LEU A 724 7.37 34.97 -23.28
C LEU A 724 6.72 35.62 -24.51
N LYS A 725 5.41 35.89 -24.44
CA LYS A 725 4.77 36.79 -25.41
C LYS A 725 5.49 38.13 -25.29
N LYS A 726 6.23 38.51 -26.33
CA LYS A 726 6.80 39.85 -26.47
C LYS A 726 5.69 40.89 -26.49
#